data_AF-A0A7G7GE36-F1
#
_entry.id   AF-A0A7G7GE36-F1
#
_cell.length_a   1.000
_cell.length_b   1.000
_cell.length_c   1.000
_cell.angle_alpha   90.00
_cell.angle_beta   90.00
_cell.angle_gamma   90.00
#
_symmetry.space_group_name_H-M   'P 1'
#
loop_
_entity.id
_entity.type
_entity.pdbx_description
1 polymer ?
#
loop_
_entity_poly.entity_id
_entity_poly.type
_entity_poly.pdbx_seq_one_letter_code
_entity_poly.pdbx_strand_id
1 'polypeptide(L)'
;MTIPLSAKITEPLIKTKKHWLIILCFLMIVNIGSSTIMFGQTIQWQTGISGNSERPNTMIGTQDGGYLIASLNNSIIQFIKLDKEGKVTLKRSIVSSGSLEAIVATQDGGYLVGGNLKSDYWVMKIDKNWSKVWEKSYGGNSTENLVSLIGNQDGSFLLGGTSYSNKGKSKTQDLKGLSDFWLVKIDGSGAKIWDKSFGGVKTWAIDYVGGEYDGDWSADTILTGNSYLGGIASTPEGGYILGGSTNSFAGGDNTSGDSVNQDFPQWDAWDQWIIKIDNDGKQIWDKTEHTNSYIPPFKSIISTLDGCFLITRTNYDLYDGCGGYQRYNTISKVNGLGINLWESNFNEYTSIFPTKDGGYLVGYSPYFNGKAPADDYNYYDECYQDVSENDFWILKLDANGFEVWKKIIGGNDQEYLTNIFPTYDGNYLLAGFSNSGISGDKTIDFEGTEDFWLVKLKEDNPFAANWNLRYGGWNDENFTTILKTTDGGYLSGGYSNSSYTGDKWSGSQGKNDYWIVKSDKDGKLQWEQTYGGSNDDYLNRVIQTLDGGYLLAGSSLSGLGGDKRQGSRGDRDYWIVKIDSKGNIEWDKRFGGKGYDELKKVIQLSTGEYILAGYSLSPAGGDKSQSSQGGADFWLVKISKTGTKIWDKRYGGSLNDLLSGIVETADGGYLLSGTSLSGKSGDKSQGSRGGSDFWIVRVDKNGKKLWDKTYGGSGQDEAFSSGRNGNDFFIAGQSDSPAGADKTRGSQGGKDFWLLKLTSTGAKVWDKRFGGSKDDELKASILTKDGSYILAGKSFSDKSGNKSQNSQGSSDYWIVKADKDGMYQWDKRFGGSGTEDLRAVTQTADGGLLLAGKSDSGVSGDRTQPSQGGTDFWLVKVAPEIKSIVAAREAVEVEEPAIRTSQVNLIAYPNPFSDKVTITLTLPQAQPATITMYDSQGRKVANLFQGEVQANQESKVEWQAGSNAEGLYILQLQTPTQRHSQKLIILK
;
A
#
# COMPACT_ATOMS: atom_id res chain seq x y z
N MET A 1 48.68 10.26 44.97
CA MET A 1 49.52 11.47 45.07
C MET A 1 48.78 12.60 44.36
N THR A 2 48.24 13.55 45.14
CA THR A 2 47.94 14.96 44.82
C THR A 2 47.40 15.39 43.43
N ILE A 3 46.09 15.77 43.39
CA ILE A 3 45.53 17.16 43.23
C ILE A 3 45.93 17.96 41.93
N PRO A 4 45.10 18.85 41.31
CA PRO A 4 43.65 18.85 40.97
C PRO A 4 43.31 19.73 39.71
N LEU A 5 42.01 20.01 39.52
CA LEU A 5 41.33 21.28 39.11
C LEU A 5 41.93 22.36 38.18
N SER A 6 40.95 23.00 37.50
CA SER A 6 40.84 24.42 37.08
C SER A 6 41.25 24.70 35.62
N ALA A 7 40.63 25.60 34.85
CA ALA A 7 39.49 26.51 35.03
C ALA A 7 39.06 27.00 33.63
N LYS A 8 37.75 27.25 33.50
CA LYS A 8 37.12 28.44 32.88
C LYS A 8 38.04 29.42 32.12
N ILE A 9 37.57 29.94 30.98
CA ILE A 9 37.31 31.38 30.72
C ILE A 9 36.75 31.57 29.29
N THR A 10 35.48 32.01 29.28
CA THR A 10 34.82 33.03 28.44
C THR A 10 35.29 33.34 27.00
N GLU A 11 34.32 33.23 26.09
CA GLU A 11 34.00 34.10 24.93
C GLU A 11 34.43 35.58 25.05
N PRO A 12 34.62 36.37 23.94
CA PRO A 12 33.56 36.57 22.93
C PRO A 12 33.93 36.95 21.46
N LEU A 13 32.91 36.75 20.61
CA LEU A 13 32.42 37.49 19.43
C LEU A 13 33.32 37.86 18.20
N ILE A 14 32.93 37.23 17.08
CA ILE A 14 32.60 37.76 15.74
C ILE A 14 33.68 38.53 14.94
N LYS A 15 34.13 37.93 13.81
CA LYS A 15 34.05 38.51 12.45
C LYS A 15 34.43 37.53 11.32
N THR A 16 33.42 37.26 10.47
CA THR A 16 33.44 37.14 9.00
C THR A 16 34.40 36.19 8.24
N LYS A 17 33.76 35.25 7.51
CA LYS A 17 34.01 34.77 6.13
C LYS A 17 35.36 34.11 5.79
N LYS A 18 35.36 32.78 5.57
CA LYS A 18 35.52 32.11 4.24
C LYS A 18 35.93 30.63 4.37
N HIS A 19 35.28 29.81 3.54
CA HIS A 19 35.73 28.57 2.85
C HIS A 19 36.06 27.27 3.63
N TRP A 20 35.23 26.24 3.37
CA TRP A 20 35.52 24.91 2.80
C TRP A 20 36.49 23.91 3.48
N LEU A 21 36.10 22.62 3.34
CA LEU A 21 36.72 21.32 3.71
C LEU A 21 36.63 20.95 5.20
N ILE A 22 35.83 19.98 5.66
CA ILE A 22 35.64 18.55 5.28
C ILE A 22 36.94 17.75 5.33
N ILE A 23 36.85 16.64 6.09
CA ILE A 23 37.69 15.44 6.18
C ILE A 23 38.42 15.28 7.53
N LEU A 24 38.28 14.07 8.08
CA LEU A 24 38.84 13.48 9.31
C LEU A 24 38.02 13.63 10.60
N CYS A 25 37.05 12.71 10.74
CA CYS A 25 36.95 11.81 11.89
C CYS A 25 35.92 10.71 11.57
N PHE A 26 36.36 9.71 10.78
CA PHE A 26 35.66 8.44 10.61
C PHE A 26 36.72 7.34 10.69
N LEU A 27 36.79 6.66 11.85
CA LEU A 27 37.18 5.26 12.05
C LEU A 27 37.52 5.03 13.54
N MET A 28 36.59 4.41 14.27
CA MET A 28 36.84 3.22 15.10
C MET A 28 35.52 2.63 15.61
N ILE A 29 35.07 1.62 14.85
CA ILE A 29 34.44 0.35 15.23
C ILE A 29 33.96 0.22 16.69
N VAL A 30 32.65 0.13 16.89
CA VAL A 30 32.05 -0.88 17.77
C VAL A 30 31.13 -1.72 16.92
N ASN A 31 31.56 -2.96 16.73
CA ASN A 31 30.82 -4.07 16.15
C ASN A 31 29.65 -4.38 17.11
N ILE A 32 28.45 -3.92 16.78
CA ILE A 32 27.21 -4.38 17.41
C ILE A 32 26.48 -5.18 16.35
N GLY A 33 26.49 -6.50 16.52
CA GLY A 33 25.74 -7.42 15.68
C GLY A 33 24.29 -6.98 15.59
N SER A 34 23.84 -6.72 14.37
CA SER A 34 22.45 -6.51 14.02
C SER A 34 21.67 -7.75 14.43
N SER A 35 20.91 -7.65 15.53
CA SER A 35 19.87 -8.62 15.83
C SER A 35 18.75 -8.40 14.81
N THR A 36 18.79 -9.14 13.71
CA THR A 36 17.73 -9.22 12.71
C THR A 36 16.45 -9.64 13.42
N ILE A 37 15.43 -8.79 13.37
CA ILE A 37 14.10 -9.11 13.85
C ILE A 37 13.56 -10.21 12.93
N MET A 38 13.53 -11.46 13.40
CA MET A 38 12.89 -12.55 12.67
C MET A 38 11.38 -12.31 12.66
N PHE A 39 10.86 -11.77 11.56
CA PHE A 39 9.47 -11.98 11.19
C PHE A 39 9.27 -13.48 10.92
N GLY A 40 8.18 -14.07 11.41
CA GLY A 40 7.86 -15.46 11.10
C GLY A 40 7.36 -15.56 9.67
N GLN A 41 8.05 -16.30 8.79
CA GLN A 41 7.46 -16.75 7.55
C GLN A 41 7.08 -18.22 7.72
N THR A 42 5.84 -18.55 7.41
CA THR A 42 5.31 -19.90 7.60
C THR A 42 5.17 -20.57 6.23
N ILE A 43 5.69 -21.79 6.08
CA ILE A 43 5.42 -22.61 4.90
C ILE A 43 3.96 -23.05 4.97
N GLN A 44 3.15 -22.69 3.97
CA GLN A 44 1.74 -23.06 3.92
C GLN A 44 1.53 -24.45 3.36
N TRP A 45 2.22 -24.75 2.26
CA TRP A 45 2.21 -26.05 1.63
C TRP A 45 3.45 -26.23 0.75
N GLN A 46 3.76 -27.48 0.45
CA GLN A 46 4.80 -27.89 -0.47
C GLN A 46 4.22 -28.89 -1.48
N THR A 47 4.75 -28.90 -2.69
CA THR A 47 4.36 -29.86 -3.72
C THR A 47 5.56 -30.25 -4.56
N GLY A 48 5.75 -31.55 -4.76
CA GLY A 48 6.75 -32.12 -5.66
C GLY A 48 6.08 -32.54 -6.96
N ILE A 49 6.76 -32.31 -8.09
CA ILE A 49 6.34 -32.80 -9.40
C ILE A 49 7.42 -33.76 -9.90
N SER A 50 7.03 -35.03 -10.08
CA SER A 50 7.88 -36.15 -10.49
C SER A 50 8.78 -35.79 -11.68
N GLY A 51 10.09 -35.77 -11.44
CA GLY A 51 11.11 -35.41 -12.41
C GLY A 51 11.48 -36.58 -13.31
N ASN A 52 10.65 -36.91 -14.30
CA ASN A 52 11.18 -37.59 -15.48
C ASN A 52 11.86 -36.53 -16.37
N SER A 53 13.07 -36.10 -15.99
CA SER A 53 14.05 -35.28 -16.73
C SER A 53 13.64 -33.90 -17.28
N GLU A 54 12.45 -33.37 -16.99
CA GLU A 54 11.97 -32.12 -17.61
C GLU A 54 12.11 -30.93 -16.68
N ARG A 55 13.19 -30.16 -16.84
CA ARG A 55 13.34 -28.86 -16.17
C ARG A 55 12.25 -27.91 -16.70
N PRO A 56 11.31 -27.40 -15.87
CA PRO A 56 10.34 -26.43 -16.36
C PRO A 56 11.02 -25.20 -16.93
N ASN A 57 10.62 -24.84 -18.15
CA ASN A 57 11.15 -23.70 -18.87
C ASN A 57 10.57 -22.39 -18.33
N THR A 58 9.28 -22.39 -17.98
CA THR A 58 8.57 -21.19 -17.56
C THR A 58 7.32 -21.51 -16.74
N MET A 59 6.86 -20.54 -15.95
CA MET A 59 5.68 -20.65 -15.09
C MET A 59 4.95 -19.31 -15.02
N ILE A 60 3.62 -19.35 -14.97
CA ILE A 60 2.76 -18.16 -14.78
C ILE A 60 1.60 -18.43 -13.81
N GLY A 61 1.08 -17.36 -13.20
CA GLY A 61 -0.20 -17.41 -12.50
C GLY A 61 -1.39 -17.53 -13.46
N THR A 62 -2.47 -18.16 -13.01
CA THR A 62 -3.71 -18.34 -13.78
C THR A 62 -4.86 -17.54 -13.18
N GLN A 63 -5.84 -17.14 -14.00
CA GLN A 63 -6.93 -16.25 -13.58
C GLN A 63 -7.78 -16.79 -12.41
N ASP A 64 -7.86 -18.10 -12.25
CA ASP A 64 -8.58 -18.77 -11.15
C ASP A 64 -7.75 -18.91 -9.86
N GLY A 65 -6.58 -18.28 -9.80
CA GLY A 65 -5.73 -18.26 -8.61
C GLY A 65 -4.75 -19.42 -8.51
N GLY A 66 -4.75 -20.34 -9.48
CA GLY A 66 -3.79 -21.43 -9.60
C GLY A 66 -2.54 -21.04 -10.38
N TYR A 67 -1.73 -22.03 -10.74
CA TYR A 67 -0.44 -21.85 -11.42
C TYR A 67 -0.35 -22.74 -12.65
N LEU A 68 0.33 -22.28 -13.70
CA LEU A 68 0.60 -23.05 -14.89
C LEU A 68 2.10 -23.16 -15.12
N ILE A 69 2.57 -24.40 -15.24
CA ILE A 69 3.95 -24.76 -15.52
C ILE A 69 4.02 -25.28 -16.95
N ALA A 70 5.02 -24.83 -17.71
CA ALA A 70 5.29 -25.30 -19.05
C ALA A 70 6.72 -25.83 -19.17
N SER A 71 6.86 -27.06 -19.66
CA SER A 71 8.14 -27.76 -19.86
C SER A 71 8.22 -28.30 -21.28
N LEU A 72 9.36 -28.17 -21.94
CA LEU A 72 9.58 -28.69 -23.29
C LEU A 72 10.46 -29.96 -23.25
N ASN A 73 9.99 -31.03 -23.89
CA ASN A 73 10.76 -32.26 -24.09
C ASN A 73 10.50 -32.84 -25.48
N ASN A 74 11.56 -33.16 -26.23
CA ASN A 74 11.47 -33.85 -27.52
C ASN A 74 10.38 -33.28 -28.46
N SER A 75 10.28 -31.95 -28.55
CA SER A 75 9.27 -31.21 -29.34
C SER A 75 7.82 -31.31 -28.82
N ILE A 76 7.62 -31.60 -27.53
CA ILE A 76 6.32 -31.59 -26.86
C ILE A 76 6.42 -30.63 -25.68
N ILE A 77 5.53 -29.64 -25.63
CA ILE A 77 5.34 -28.81 -24.43
C ILE A 77 4.31 -29.50 -23.53
N GLN A 78 4.75 -29.89 -22.35
CA GLN A 78 3.89 -30.33 -21.26
C GLN A 78 3.44 -29.14 -20.43
N PHE A 79 2.15 -29.12 -20.11
CA PHE A 79 1.48 -28.12 -19.29
C PHE A 79 0.92 -28.78 -18.05
N ILE A 80 1.32 -28.30 -16.88
CA ILE A 80 0.82 -28.76 -15.59
C ILE A 80 0.13 -27.59 -14.91
N LYS A 81 -1.19 -27.71 -14.70
CA LYS A 81 -1.97 -26.72 -13.94
C LYS A 81 -2.11 -27.17 -12.50
N LEU A 82 -1.78 -26.27 -11.58
CA LEU A 82 -1.97 -26.40 -10.14
C LEU A 82 -3.12 -25.50 -9.70
N ASP A 83 -3.93 -25.92 -8.72
CA ASP A 83 -4.82 -25.01 -8.02
C ASP A 83 -4.06 -24.14 -6.99
N LYS A 84 -4.80 -23.29 -6.27
CA LYS A 84 -4.24 -22.35 -5.28
C LYS A 84 -3.65 -23.06 -4.04
N GLU A 85 -4.02 -24.32 -3.81
CA GLU A 85 -3.50 -25.22 -2.80
C GLU A 85 -2.29 -26.04 -3.27
N GLY A 86 -1.85 -25.86 -4.51
CA GLY A 86 -0.69 -26.58 -5.08
C GLY A 86 -1.04 -27.96 -5.63
N LYS A 87 -2.32 -28.34 -5.71
CA LYS A 87 -2.71 -29.65 -6.24
C LYS A 87 -2.79 -29.62 -7.76
N VAL A 88 -2.23 -30.64 -8.40
CA VAL A 88 -2.35 -30.83 -9.86
C VAL A 88 -3.81 -31.04 -10.25
N THR A 89 -4.36 -30.11 -11.03
CA THR A 89 -5.73 -30.15 -11.56
C THR A 89 -5.78 -30.54 -13.03
N LEU A 90 -4.68 -30.34 -13.76
CA LEU A 90 -4.63 -30.63 -15.19
C LEU A 90 -3.21 -30.96 -15.65
N LYS A 91 -3.10 -31.95 -16.54
CA LYS A 91 -1.93 -32.18 -17.39
C LYS A 91 -2.35 -32.16 -18.86
N ARG A 92 -1.63 -31.44 -19.70
CA ARG A 92 -1.85 -31.35 -21.15
C ARG A 92 -0.53 -31.35 -21.89
N SER A 93 -0.53 -31.81 -23.12
CA SER A 93 0.66 -31.84 -23.96
C SER A 93 0.30 -31.30 -25.34
N ILE A 94 1.14 -30.41 -25.86
CA ILE A 94 0.97 -29.83 -27.19
C ILE A 94 2.29 -29.97 -27.92
N VAL A 95 2.22 -30.44 -29.17
CA VAL A 95 3.41 -30.52 -30.02
C VAL A 95 3.94 -29.11 -30.27
N SER A 96 5.22 -28.92 -29.96
CA SER A 96 5.96 -27.70 -30.20
C SER A 96 6.68 -27.76 -31.53
N SER A 97 6.67 -26.66 -32.26
CA SER A 97 7.53 -26.54 -33.44
C SER A 97 8.94 -26.08 -33.08
N GLY A 98 9.14 -25.36 -31.97
CA GLY A 98 10.43 -24.83 -31.54
C GLY A 98 10.69 -24.91 -30.03
N SER A 99 11.65 -24.10 -29.54
CA SER A 99 11.96 -23.96 -28.12
C SER A 99 10.83 -23.25 -27.35
N LEU A 100 10.90 -23.31 -26.03
CA LEU A 100 9.98 -22.67 -25.11
C LEU A 100 10.77 -21.67 -24.26
N GLU A 101 10.58 -20.37 -24.55
CA GLU A 101 11.25 -19.28 -23.83
C GLU A 101 10.27 -18.50 -22.95
N ALA A 102 9.02 -18.33 -23.41
CA ALA A 102 8.03 -17.54 -22.70
C ALA A 102 6.59 -18.05 -22.89
N ILE A 103 5.77 -17.79 -21.88
CA ILE A 103 4.32 -18.00 -21.92
C ILE A 103 3.61 -16.80 -21.31
N VAL A 104 2.50 -16.39 -21.90
CA VAL A 104 1.62 -15.36 -21.34
C VAL A 104 0.16 -15.80 -21.41
N ALA A 105 -0.62 -15.48 -20.37
CA ALA A 105 -2.07 -15.67 -20.41
C ALA A 105 -2.71 -14.65 -21.36
N THR A 106 -3.72 -15.07 -22.10
CA THR A 106 -4.46 -14.22 -23.03
C THR A 106 -5.84 -13.88 -22.46
N GLN A 107 -6.41 -12.72 -22.84
CA GLN A 107 -7.65 -12.20 -22.25
C GLN A 107 -8.87 -13.11 -22.46
N ASP A 108 -8.86 -13.94 -23.51
CA ASP A 108 -9.92 -14.91 -23.83
C ASP A 108 -9.82 -16.22 -23.02
N GLY A 109 -8.88 -16.30 -22.07
CA GLY A 109 -8.65 -17.45 -21.21
C GLY A 109 -7.74 -18.52 -21.81
N GLY A 110 -7.15 -18.27 -22.98
CA GLY A 110 -6.09 -19.10 -23.56
C GLY A 110 -4.68 -18.66 -23.17
N TYR A 111 -3.67 -19.15 -23.88
CA TYR A 111 -2.25 -18.84 -23.68
C TYR A 111 -1.54 -18.54 -24.99
N LEU A 112 -0.51 -17.70 -24.92
CA LEU A 112 0.42 -17.48 -26.01
C LEU A 112 1.80 -17.97 -25.57
N VAL A 113 2.40 -18.82 -26.39
CA VAL A 113 3.71 -19.44 -26.15
C VAL A 113 4.67 -18.92 -27.20
N GLY A 114 5.89 -18.59 -26.80
CA GLY A 114 6.94 -18.13 -27.71
C GLY A 114 8.28 -18.81 -27.46
N GLY A 115 9.07 -18.93 -28.53
CA GLY A 115 10.47 -19.32 -28.45
C GLY A 115 11.18 -19.28 -29.80
N ASN A 116 12.16 -20.15 -30.01
CA ASN A 116 13.05 -20.17 -31.17
C ASN A 116 12.82 -21.41 -32.04
N LEU A 117 12.83 -21.24 -33.36
CA LEU A 117 12.67 -22.29 -34.35
C LEU A 117 13.79 -22.21 -35.37
N LYS A 118 14.83 -23.03 -35.19
CA LYS A 118 16.06 -22.98 -36.00
C LYS A 118 16.72 -21.59 -35.93
N SER A 119 16.69 -20.84 -37.03
CA SER A 119 17.21 -19.47 -37.11
C SER A 119 16.13 -18.40 -36.95
N ASP A 120 14.86 -18.79 -36.79
CA ASP A 120 13.73 -17.86 -36.64
C ASP A 120 13.19 -17.90 -35.21
N TYR A 121 12.32 -16.96 -34.84
CA TYR A 121 11.48 -17.10 -33.64
C TYR A 121 10.08 -17.58 -34.02
N TRP A 122 9.35 -18.14 -33.07
CA TRP A 122 8.01 -18.65 -33.30
C TRP A 122 7.08 -18.33 -32.13
N VAL A 123 5.79 -18.26 -32.45
CA VAL A 123 4.72 -17.98 -31.48
C VAL A 123 3.52 -18.88 -31.79
N MET A 124 2.90 -19.41 -30.75
CA MET A 124 1.72 -20.27 -30.82
C MET A 124 0.64 -19.78 -29.87
N LYS A 125 -0.60 -19.67 -30.35
CA LYS A 125 -1.77 -19.41 -29.53
C LYS A 125 -2.51 -20.71 -29.22
N ILE A 126 -2.80 -20.90 -27.94
CA ILE A 126 -3.59 -22.00 -27.39
C ILE A 126 -4.88 -21.40 -26.82
N ASP A 127 -6.03 -22.02 -27.08
CA ASP A 127 -7.30 -21.57 -26.49
C ASP A 127 -7.51 -22.14 -25.07
N LYS A 128 -8.59 -21.70 -24.41
CA LYS A 128 -9.01 -22.20 -23.09
C LYS A 128 -9.32 -23.71 -23.05
N ASN A 129 -9.49 -24.34 -24.20
CA ASN A 129 -9.76 -25.78 -24.34
C ASN A 129 -8.48 -26.58 -24.66
N TRP A 130 -7.30 -25.96 -24.58
CA TRP A 130 -6.00 -26.58 -24.87
C TRP A 130 -5.80 -26.98 -26.32
N SER A 131 -6.53 -26.33 -27.23
CA SER A 131 -6.39 -26.52 -28.67
C SER A 131 -5.48 -25.45 -29.25
N LYS A 132 -4.55 -25.87 -30.12
CA LYS A 132 -3.72 -24.96 -30.90
C LYS A 132 -4.60 -24.18 -31.89
N VAL A 133 -4.70 -22.86 -31.69
CA VAL A 133 -5.49 -21.95 -32.54
C VAL A 133 -4.71 -21.60 -33.79
N TRP A 134 -3.46 -21.16 -33.61
CA TRP A 134 -2.54 -20.85 -34.69
C TRP A 134 -1.10 -20.95 -34.19
N GLU A 135 -0.20 -21.10 -35.15
CA GLU A 135 1.25 -21.14 -34.94
C GLU A 135 1.90 -20.40 -36.09
N LYS A 136 2.84 -19.51 -35.77
CA LYS A 136 3.52 -18.67 -36.75
C LYS A 136 5.00 -18.58 -36.39
N SER A 137 5.83 -18.70 -37.41
CA SER A 137 7.25 -18.36 -37.32
C SER A 137 7.47 -16.98 -37.93
N TYR A 138 8.38 -16.24 -37.34
CA TYR A 138 8.75 -14.89 -37.71
C TYR A 138 10.28 -14.84 -37.71
N GLY A 139 10.87 -14.25 -38.75
CA GLY A 139 12.33 -14.20 -38.90
C GLY A 139 12.73 -13.98 -40.36
N GLY A 140 14.02 -13.89 -40.60
CA GLY A 140 14.61 -13.58 -41.92
C GLY A 140 15.73 -14.57 -42.31
N ASN A 141 16.71 -14.10 -43.08
CA ASN A 141 17.90 -14.91 -43.41
C ASN A 141 18.98 -14.88 -42.30
N SER A 142 18.62 -14.37 -41.13
CA SER A 142 19.50 -14.15 -39.97
C SER A 142 19.11 -15.08 -38.84
N THR A 143 19.98 -15.29 -37.84
CA THR A 143 19.60 -16.07 -36.64
C THR A 143 18.94 -15.13 -35.63
N GLU A 144 17.63 -15.30 -35.38
CA GLU A 144 16.83 -14.58 -34.40
C GLU A 144 16.65 -15.40 -33.11
N ASN A 145 16.93 -14.77 -31.97
CA ASN A 145 16.63 -15.31 -30.65
C ASN A 145 15.60 -14.44 -29.93
N LEU A 146 14.43 -15.00 -29.60
CA LEU A 146 13.42 -14.39 -28.74
C LEU A 146 13.93 -14.31 -27.30
N VAL A 147 13.79 -13.14 -26.68
CA VAL A 147 14.18 -12.88 -25.28
C VAL A 147 12.98 -12.52 -24.42
N SER A 148 12.00 -11.79 -24.96
CA SER A 148 10.87 -11.27 -24.20
C SER A 148 9.56 -11.33 -24.96
N LEU A 149 8.47 -11.63 -24.24
CA LEU A 149 7.09 -11.68 -24.71
C LEU A 149 6.19 -10.99 -23.69
N ILE A 150 5.52 -9.91 -24.09
CA ILE A 150 4.63 -9.12 -23.22
C ILE A 150 3.22 -9.11 -23.82
N GLY A 151 2.21 -9.42 -23.00
CA GLY A 151 0.80 -9.23 -23.33
C GLY A 151 0.32 -7.83 -22.92
N ASN A 152 -0.30 -7.11 -23.84
CA ASN A 152 -0.83 -5.77 -23.61
C ASN A 152 -2.32 -5.79 -23.22
N GLN A 153 -2.79 -4.72 -22.59
CA GLN A 153 -4.21 -4.57 -22.20
C GLN A 153 -5.17 -4.44 -23.37
N ASP A 154 -4.69 -4.05 -24.55
CA ASP A 154 -5.48 -3.98 -25.79
C ASP A 154 -5.60 -5.35 -26.48
N GLY A 155 -5.01 -6.41 -25.91
CA GLY A 155 -5.00 -7.76 -26.49
C GLY A 155 -3.92 -7.97 -27.56
N SER A 156 -3.06 -6.98 -27.82
CA SER A 156 -1.85 -7.13 -28.63
C SER A 156 -0.69 -7.70 -27.80
N PHE A 157 0.38 -8.11 -28.48
CA PHE A 157 1.58 -8.63 -27.84
C PHE A 157 2.83 -7.94 -28.39
N LEU A 158 3.80 -7.67 -27.53
CA LEU A 158 5.13 -7.22 -27.93
C LEU A 158 6.12 -8.37 -27.77
N LEU A 159 6.86 -8.63 -28.84
CA LEU A 159 7.94 -9.58 -28.92
C LEU A 159 9.25 -8.81 -29.02
N GLY A 160 10.32 -9.31 -28.39
CA GLY A 160 11.65 -8.77 -28.64
C GLY A 160 12.75 -9.76 -28.42
N GLY A 161 13.86 -9.54 -29.11
CA GLY A 161 14.97 -10.47 -29.18
C GLY A 161 16.21 -9.89 -29.81
N THR A 162 17.21 -10.74 -30.03
CA THR A 162 18.50 -10.38 -30.66
C THR A 162 18.67 -11.13 -31.97
N SER A 163 19.25 -10.49 -32.98
CA SER A 163 19.61 -11.10 -34.26
C SER A 163 21.12 -11.17 -34.43
N TYR A 164 21.61 -12.26 -35.01
CA TYR A 164 23.03 -12.56 -35.24
C TYR A 164 23.28 -12.80 -36.74
N SER A 165 23.66 -11.78 -37.53
CA SER A 165 24.23 -11.93 -38.89
C SER A 165 24.57 -10.59 -39.57
N ASN A 166 25.43 -10.64 -40.60
CA ASN A 166 25.98 -9.47 -41.31
C ASN A 166 25.19 -8.92 -42.52
N LYS A 167 23.97 -9.41 -42.87
CA LYS A 167 23.10 -8.86 -43.94
C LYS A 167 21.85 -9.72 -44.14
N GLY A 168 20.66 -9.11 -44.17
CA GLY A 168 19.43 -9.81 -44.53
C GLY A 168 18.37 -8.90 -45.15
N LYS A 169 18.13 -9.06 -46.47
CA LYS A 169 17.25 -8.26 -47.36
C LYS A 169 15.74 -8.23 -47.03
N SER A 170 15.31 -8.61 -45.83
CA SER A 170 13.88 -8.79 -45.47
C SER A 170 13.43 -8.03 -44.21
N LYS A 171 14.31 -7.25 -43.57
CA LYS A 171 13.89 -6.31 -42.52
C LYS A 171 13.59 -4.96 -43.16
N THR A 172 12.62 -4.21 -42.63
CA THR A 172 12.28 -2.87 -43.16
C THR A 172 13.39 -1.84 -42.96
N GLN A 173 14.44 -2.18 -42.20
CA GLN A 173 15.65 -1.38 -41.97
C GLN A 173 16.89 -2.29 -41.95
N ASP A 174 18.01 -1.81 -42.50
CA ASP A 174 19.30 -2.51 -42.49
C ASP A 174 19.88 -2.58 -41.05
N LEU A 175 20.59 -3.67 -40.76
CA LEU A 175 21.32 -3.83 -39.49
C LEU A 175 22.51 -2.87 -39.44
N LYS A 176 22.81 -2.34 -38.25
CA LYS A 176 23.90 -1.37 -38.03
C LYS A 176 25.20 -2.06 -37.57
N GLY A 177 25.11 -3.21 -36.88
CA GLY A 177 26.26 -4.04 -36.47
C GLY A 177 26.13 -5.54 -36.80
N LEU A 178 27.09 -6.36 -36.32
CA LEU A 178 27.12 -7.83 -36.45
C LEU A 178 25.97 -8.53 -35.68
N SER A 179 25.53 -7.91 -34.58
CA SER A 179 24.36 -8.31 -33.79
C SER A 179 23.55 -7.08 -33.38
N ASP A 180 22.23 -7.10 -33.63
CA ASP A 180 21.28 -6.03 -33.33
C ASP A 180 20.04 -6.62 -32.63
N PHE A 181 19.33 -5.83 -31.84
CA PHE A 181 18.07 -6.28 -31.25
C PHE A 181 16.84 -5.79 -32.02
N TRP A 182 15.76 -6.55 -31.93
CA TRP A 182 14.53 -6.30 -32.67
C TRP A 182 13.31 -6.32 -31.75
N LEU A 183 12.27 -5.60 -32.17
CA LEU A 183 10.96 -5.57 -31.53
C LEU A 183 9.88 -5.77 -32.57
N VAL A 184 8.90 -6.62 -32.28
CA VAL A 184 7.73 -6.85 -33.13
C VAL A 184 6.46 -6.81 -32.31
N LYS A 185 5.54 -5.92 -32.67
CA LYS A 185 4.19 -5.89 -32.09
C LYS A 185 3.23 -6.66 -32.98
N ILE A 186 2.48 -7.59 -32.40
CA ILE A 186 1.49 -8.42 -33.09
C ILE A 186 0.10 -8.28 -32.45
N ASP A 187 -0.96 -8.48 -33.22
CA ASP A 187 -2.33 -8.55 -32.69
C ASP A 187 -2.70 -9.97 -32.16
N GLY A 188 -3.93 -10.13 -31.67
CA GLY A 188 -4.44 -11.41 -31.16
C GLY A 188 -4.53 -12.55 -32.19
N SER A 189 -4.47 -12.24 -33.48
CA SER A 189 -4.41 -13.22 -34.57
C SER A 189 -2.97 -13.58 -34.95
N GLY A 190 -1.97 -12.89 -34.38
CA GLY A 190 -0.57 -12.97 -34.79
C GLY A 190 -0.27 -12.24 -36.09
N ALA A 191 -1.07 -11.23 -36.46
CA ALA A 191 -0.70 -10.33 -37.56
C ALA A 191 0.24 -9.25 -37.02
N LYS A 192 1.30 -8.94 -37.77
CA LYS A 192 2.25 -7.89 -37.41
C LYS A 192 1.58 -6.52 -37.50
N ILE A 193 1.61 -5.77 -36.40
CA ILE A 193 1.19 -4.36 -36.33
C ILE A 193 2.35 -3.48 -36.77
N TRP A 194 3.53 -3.68 -36.18
CA TRP A 194 4.78 -3.04 -36.57
C TRP A 194 5.99 -3.87 -36.13
N ASP A 195 7.13 -3.64 -36.78
CA ASP A 195 8.45 -4.15 -36.38
C ASP A 195 9.52 -3.06 -36.46
N LYS A 196 10.52 -3.17 -35.56
CA LYS A 196 11.65 -2.25 -35.44
C LYS A 196 12.92 -3.04 -35.17
N SER A 197 14.05 -2.52 -35.64
CA SER A 197 15.38 -3.04 -35.32
C SER A 197 16.23 -1.89 -34.80
N PHE A 198 17.06 -2.19 -33.81
CA PHE A 198 17.89 -1.24 -33.10
C PHE A 198 19.32 -1.80 -33.02
N GLY A 199 20.30 -0.95 -33.31
CA GLY A 199 21.72 -1.31 -33.38
C GLY A 199 22.61 -0.09 -33.21
N GLY A 200 23.85 -0.31 -32.78
CA GLY A 200 24.86 0.75 -32.63
C GLY A 200 24.53 1.78 -31.55
N VAL A 201 24.15 1.33 -30.35
CA VAL A 201 24.00 2.22 -29.18
C VAL A 201 25.33 2.96 -28.94
N LYS A 202 25.29 4.30 -28.75
CA LYS A 202 26.47 5.16 -28.63
C LYS A 202 27.47 4.61 -27.61
N THR A 203 28.68 4.34 -28.05
CA THR A 203 29.84 4.02 -27.20
C THR A 203 30.65 5.29 -26.93
N TRP A 204 31.37 5.32 -25.80
CA TRP A 204 32.45 6.30 -25.54
C TRP A 204 33.82 5.83 -26.05
N ALA A 205 33.87 4.72 -26.78
CA ALA A 205 35.11 4.13 -27.25
C ALA A 205 35.68 4.90 -28.44
N ILE A 206 36.61 5.82 -28.16
CA ILE A 206 37.98 5.92 -28.70
C ILE A 206 38.58 7.19 -28.10
N ASP A 207 39.40 7.06 -27.06
CA ASP A 207 40.32 8.14 -26.64
C ASP A 207 41.68 7.60 -26.15
N TYR A 208 41.99 6.32 -26.43
CA TYR A 208 43.27 5.72 -26.06
C TYR A 208 43.91 5.02 -27.25
N VAL A 209 44.56 5.80 -28.11
CA VAL A 209 45.71 5.32 -28.89
C VAL A 209 46.86 6.29 -28.64
N GLY A 210 47.79 5.88 -27.77
CA GLY A 210 49.06 6.57 -27.61
C GLY A 210 49.95 6.31 -28.82
N GLY A 211 50.47 7.38 -29.42
CA GLY A 211 51.50 7.32 -30.45
C GLY A 211 51.52 8.57 -31.32
N GLU A 212 52.55 9.39 -31.16
CA GLU A 212 52.84 10.58 -31.97
C GLU A 212 52.80 10.26 -33.48
N TYR A 213 51.86 10.82 -34.23
CA TYR A 213 52.06 11.22 -35.63
C TYR A 213 51.03 12.30 -35.99
N ASP A 214 51.53 13.47 -36.41
CA ASP A 214 50.77 14.57 -36.99
C ASP A 214 49.95 14.10 -38.19
N GLY A 215 48.63 14.26 -38.09
CA GLY A 215 47.71 14.05 -39.21
C GLY A 215 46.29 14.36 -38.77
N ASP A 216 45.63 15.24 -39.51
CA ASP A 216 44.23 15.62 -39.34
C ASP A 216 43.33 14.42 -39.70
N TRP A 217 42.68 13.78 -38.72
CA TRP A 217 41.69 12.72 -38.95
C TRP A 217 40.41 13.07 -38.20
N SER A 218 39.38 13.44 -38.96
CA SER A 218 38.01 13.54 -38.49
C SER A 218 37.56 12.20 -37.91
N ALA A 219 36.98 12.21 -36.72
CA ALA A 219 36.30 11.07 -36.11
C ALA A 219 35.10 10.64 -36.98
N ASP A 220 35.35 9.79 -37.97
CA ASP A 220 34.30 9.04 -38.65
C ASP A 220 33.79 7.97 -37.67
N THR A 221 32.63 8.27 -37.08
CA THR A 221 31.68 7.38 -36.39
C THR A 221 31.89 5.89 -36.71
N ILE A 222 32.56 5.14 -35.82
CA ILE A 222 32.56 3.67 -35.90
C ILE A 222 31.24 3.15 -35.31
N LEU A 223 30.46 2.52 -36.18
CA LEU A 223 29.05 2.12 -36.04
C LEU A 223 28.87 0.62 -35.72
N THR A 224 29.85 -0.08 -35.12
CA THR A 224 29.97 -1.56 -35.30
C THR A 224 29.89 -2.44 -34.03
N GLY A 225 29.43 -1.93 -32.88
CA GLY A 225 29.30 -2.77 -31.68
C GLY A 225 28.17 -3.82 -31.73
N ASN A 226 28.35 -5.01 -31.15
CA ASN A 226 27.27 -6.00 -31.04
C ASN A 226 26.32 -5.61 -29.90
N SER A 227 25.03 -5.44 -30.16
CA SER A 227 24.01 -5.10 -29.16
C SER A 227 23.08 -6.27 -28.86
N TYR A 228 22.82 -6.53 -27.58
CA TYR A 228 22.01 -7.63 -27.08
C TYR A 228 20.90 -7.12 -26.18
N LEU A 229 19.66 -7.51 -26.47
CA LEU A 229 18.53 -7.23 -25.60
C LEU A 229 18.54 -8.19 -24.40
N GLY A 230 18.46 -7.66 -23.19
CA GLY A 230 18.32 -8.44 -21.96
C GLY A 230 16.89 -8.52 -21.44
N GLY A 231 16.04 -7.53 -21.75
CA GLY A 231 14.64 -7.59 -21.36
C GLY A 231 13.81 -6.37 -21.77
N ILE A 232 12.50 -6.50 -21.60
CA ILE A 232 11.50 -5.47 -21.89
C ILE A 232 10.56 -5.37 -20.68
N ALA A 233 10.21 -4.14 -20.31
CA ALA A 233 9.24 -3.86 -19.26
C ALA A 233 8.21 -2.82 -19.75
N SER A 234 6.92 -3.07 -19.51
CA SER A 234 5.85 -2.11 -19.88
C SER A 234 5.81 -0.93 -18.91
N THR A 235 5.52 0.27 -19.40
CA THR A 235 5.37 1.48 -18.57
C THR A 235 3.91 1.75 -18.19
N PRO A 236 3.62 2.25 -16.97
CA PRO A 236 2.25 2.57 -16.55
C PRO A 236 1.54 3.62 -17.43
N GLU A 237 2.30 4.58 -17.96
CA GLU A 237 1.83 5.65 -18.84
C GLU A 237 1.65 5.22 -20.31
N GLY A 238 1.97 3.96 -20.63
CA GLY A 238 1.99 3.43 -22.00
C GLY A 238 3.38 3.55 -22.64
N GLY A 239 3.76 2.53 -23.42
CA GLY A 239 5.10 2.33 -23.95
C GLY A 239 5.90 1.27 -23.21
N TYR A 240 7.22 1.25 -23.44
CA TYR A 240 8.13 0.23 -22.94
C TYR A 240 9.50 0.81 -22.57
N ILE A 241 10.14 0.21 -21.57
CA ILE A 241 11.58 0.34 -21.34
C ILE A 241 12.25 -0.95 -21.79
N LEU A 242 13.30 -0.78 -22.58
CA LEU A 242 14.18 -1.83 -23.06
C LEU A 242 15.50 -1.70 -22.32
N GLY A 243 16.18 -2.82 -22.08
CA GLY A 243 17.55 -2.77 -21.58
C GLY A 243 18.39 -3.93 -22.08
N GLY A 244 19.70 -3.70 -22.11
CA GLY A 244 20.64 -4.66 -22.69
C GLY A 244 22.10 -4.24 -22.54
N SER A 245 22.95 -4.91 -23.32
CA SER A 245 24.40 -4.70 -23.31
C SER A 245 24.94 -4.56 -24.74
N THR A 246 26.03 -3.81 -24.89
CA THR A 246 26.74 -3.63 -26.16
C THR A 246 28.25 -3.75 -25.92
N ASN A 247 29.02 -4.32 -26.85
CA ASN A 247 30.48 -4.26 -26.82
C ASN A 247 31.04 -3.49 -28.03
N SER A 248 32.23 -2.88 -27.90
CA SER A 248 32.94 -2.27 -29.02
C SER A 248 33.86 -3.28 -29.70
N PHE A 249 33.30 -4.21 -30.47
CA PHE A 249 34.14 -5.06 -31.31
C PHE A 249 34.53 -4.30 -32.59
N ALA A 250 35.81 -3.96 -32.73
CA ALA A 250 36.43 -3.58 -34.00
C ALA A 250 37.33 -4.74 -34.46
N GLY A 251 36.77 -5.73 -35.18
CA GLY A 251 37.56 -6.86 -35.68
C GLY A 251 37.24 -7.17 -37.13
N GLY A 252 38.21 -6.93 -38.01
CA GLY A 252 38.24 -7.46 -39.37
C GLY A 252 38.40 -8.98 -39.39
N ASP A 253 38.02 -9.57 -40.53
CA ASP A 253 37.99 -11.00 -40.83
C ASP A 253 39.15 -11.83 -40.24
N ASN A 254 38.80 -12.82 -39.41
CA ASN A 254 39.69 -13.89 -38.97
C ASN A 254 39.82 -15.01 -40.03
N THR A 255 40.03 -14.67 -41.31
CA THR A 255 40.18 -15.66 -42.40
C THR A 255 41.50 -15.62 -43.16
N SER A 256 42.49 -14.82 -42.78
CA SER A 256 43.84 -14.92 -43.38
C SER A 256 44.78 -15.73 -42.48
N GLY A 257 45.09 -16.95 -42.91
CA GLY A 257 46.06 -17.83 -42.26
C GLY A 257 47.51 -17.36 -42.38
N ASP A 258 47.86 -16.23 -41.77
CA ASP A 258 49.24 -15.81 -41.59
C ASP A 258 49.55 -15.62 -40.10
N SER A 259 50.33 -16.57 -39.58
CA SER A 259 50.89 -16.57 -38.23
C SER A 259 52.09 -15.64 -38.17
N VAL A 260 51.89 -14.34 -37.91
CA VAL A 260 53.00 -13.46 -37.48
C VAL A 260 52.49 -12.39 -36.51
N ASN A 261 53.06 -12.37 -35.30
CA ASN A 261 53.01 -11.33 -34.27
C ASN A 261 52.34 -10.01 -34.70
N GLN A 262 51.12 -9.77 -34.23
CA GLN A 262 50.57 -8.43 -34.05
C GLN A 262 49.77 -8.38 -32.75
N ASP A 263 49.95 -7.29 -32.01
CA ASP A 263 49.36 -7.00 -30.71
C ASP A 263 47.85 -7.30 -30.72
N PHE A 264 47.43 -8.22 -29.85
CA PHE A 264 46.01 -8.53 -29.66
C PHE A 264 45.29 -7.25 -29.23
N PRO A 265 44.17 -6.85 -29.87
CA PRO A 265 43.35 -5.78 -29.33
C PRO A 265 42.91 -6.18 -27.91
N GLN A 266 43.20 -5.33 -26.94
CA GLN A 266 42.72 -5.51 -25.57
C GLN A 266 41.19 -5.70 -25.61
N TRP A 267 40.68 -6.60 -24.79
CA TRP A 267 39.26 -6.92 -24.72
C TRP A 267 38.51 -5.67 -24.25
N ASP A 268 37.91 -4.91 -25.18
CA ASP A 268 37.14 -3.73 -24.83
C ASP A 268 35.92 -4.12 -23.98
N ALA A 269 35.68 -3.31 -22.95
CA ALA A 269 34.67 -3.56 -21.95
C ALA A 269 33.23 -3.40 -22.48
N TRP A 270 32.29 -4.08 -21.83
CA TRP A 270 30.87 -4.07 -22.21
C TRP A 270 30.14 -2.85 -21.64
N ASP A 271 29.39 -2.13 -22.48
CA ASP A 271 28.49 -1.07 -22.06
C ASP A 271 27.10 -1.64 -21.72
N GLN A 272 26.46 -1.05 -20.73
CA GLN A 272 25.06 -1.30 -20.39
C GLN A 272 24.19 -0.17 -20.95
N TRP A 273 22.99 -0.48 -21.44
CA TRP A 273 22.07 0.55 -21.92
C TRP A 273 20.61 0.30 -21.54
N ILE A 274 19.85 1.39 -21.49
CA ILE A 274 18.39 1.40 -21.36
C ILE A 274 17.77 2.39 -22.34
N ILE A 275 16.64 2.02 -22.93
CA ILE A 275 15.95 2.81 -23.96
C ILE A 275 14.46 2.86 -23.64
N LYS A 276 13.88 4.07 -23.64
CA LYS A 276 12.43 4.25 -23.57
C LYS A 276 11.83 4.39 -24.96
N ILE A 277 10.77 3.64 -25.21
CA ILE A 277 9.96 3.74 -26.43
C ILE A 277 8.47 3.96 -26.08
N ASP A 278 7.72 4.56 -27.00
CA ASP A 278 6.26 4.63 -26.91
C ASP A 278 5.57 3.36 -27.45
N ASN A 279 4.23 3.35 -27.46
CA ASN A 279 3.40 2.22 -27.91
C ASN A 279 3.54 1.89 -29.41
N ASP A 280 4.08 2.82 -30.20
CA ASP A 280 4.29 2.70 -31.65
C ASP A 280 5.76 2.39 -31.98
N GLY A 281 6.59 2.17 -30.96
CA GLY A 281 7.99 1.78 -31.11
C GLY A 281 8.92 2.96 -31.42
N LYS A 282 8.50 4.21 -31.17
CA LYS A 282 9.36 5.38 -31.32
C LYS A 282 10.19 5.59 -30.06
N GLN A 283 11.50 5.73 -30.23
CA GLN A 283 12.43 6.07 -29.15
C GLN A 283 12.14 7.48 -28.60
N ILE A 284 12.03 7.55 -27.28
CA ILE A 284 11.80 8.77 -26.50
C ILE A 284 13.12 9.28 -25.92
N TRP A 285 13.89 8.39 -25.29
CA TRP A 285 15.23 8.66 -24.76
C TRP A 285 16.02 7.36 -24.58
N ASP A 286 17.33 7.47 -24.48
CA ASP A 286 18.27 6.38 -24.19
C ASP A 286 19.32 6.82 -23.16
N LYS A 287 19.87 5.85 -22.43
CA LYS A 287 21.03 6.02 -21.56
C LYS A 287 21.96 4.83 -21.68
N THR A 288 23.25 5.12 -21.62
CA THR A 288 24.32 4.12 -21.63
C THR A 288 25.19 4.34 -20.39
N GLU A 289 25.81 3.28 -19.87
CA GLU A 289 26.78 3.29 -18.79
C GLU A 289 27.95 2.37 -19.17
N HIS A 290 29.18 2.87 -19.01
CA HIS A 290 30.37 2.10 -19.30
C HIS A 290 30.64 1.17 -18.13
N THR A 291 30.66 -0.14 -18.38
CA THR A 291 31.01 -1.11 -17.36
C THR A 291 32.36 -1.69 -17.74
N ASN A 292 33.33 -1.70 -16.84
CA ASN A 292 34.62 -2.36 -17.05
C ASN A 292 34.49 -3.91 -17.11
N SER A 293 33.30 -4.42 -17.44
CA SER A 293 32.97 -5.84 -17.49
C SER A 293 33.48 -6.47 -18.77
N TYR A 294 34.04 -7.67 -18.67
CA TYR A 294 34.48 -8.49 -19.81
C TYR A 294 33.35 -9.37 -20.38
N ILE A 295 32.18 -9.39 -19.74
CA ILE A 295 30.98 -10.09 -20.20
C ILE A 295 29.78 -9.13 -20.30
N PRO A 296 28.71 -9.45 -21.04
CA PRO A 296 27.51 -8.62 -21.06
C PRO A 296 26.94 -8.45 -19.64
N PRO A 297 26.96 -7.22 -19.06
CA PRO A 297 26.62 -7.02 -17.66
C PRO A 297 25.10 -7.11 -17.44
N PHE A 298 24.26 -6.72 -18.40
CA PHE A 298 22.81 -6.60 -18.20
C PHE A 298 22.15 -7.98 -18.07
N LYS A 299 21.29 -8.14 -17.06
CA LYS A 299 20.56 -9.40 -16.81
C LYS A 299 19.07 -9.28 -17.02
N SER A 300 18.41 -8.35 -16.36
CA SER A 300 16.95 -8.19 -16.45
C SER A 300 16.49 -6.78 -16.13
N ILE A 301 15.27 -6.47 -16.56
CA ILE A 301 14.56 -5.24 -16.20
C ILE A 301 13.13 -5.57 -15.78
N ILE A 302 12.69 -4.97 -14.67
CA ILE A 302 11.39 -5.25 -14.06
C ILE A 302 10.71 -3.93 -13.70
N SER A 303 9.46 -3.75 -14.13
CA SER A 303 8.65 -2.57 -13.74
C SER A 303 8.26 -2.65 -12.28
N THR A 304 8.27 -1.51 -11.59
CA THR A 304 7.82 -1.37 -10.19
C THR A 304 6.46 -0.65 -10.13
N LEU A 305 5.75 -0.80 -9.00
CA LEU A 305 4.41 -0.23 -8.81
C LEU A 305 4.39 1.31 -8.80
N ASP A 306 5.50 1.95 -8.46
CA ASP A 306 5.68 3.41 -8.44
C ASP A 306 6.15 3.99 -9.78
N GLY A 307 6.10 3.19 -10.87
CA GLY A 307 6.49 3.64 -12.22
C GLY A 307 8.00 3.78 -12.43
N CYS A 308 8.80 3.18 -11.55
CA CYS A 308 10.23 2.99 -11.70
C CYS A 308 10.54 1.62 -12.32
N PHE A 309 11.83 1.31 -12.45
CA PHE A 309 12.32 0.03 -12.96
C PHE A 309 13.48 -0.47 -12.10
N LEU A 310 13.53 -1.78 -11.86
CA LEU A 310 14.74 -2.44 -11.35
C LEU A 310 15.55 -2.91 -12.54
N ILE A 311 16.83 -2.60 -12.53
CA ILE A 311 17.82 -3.09 -13.48
C ILE A 311 18.77 -3.99 -12.71
N THR A 312 19.05 -5.14 -13.26
CA THR A 312 20.00 -6.07 -12.67
C THR A 312 21.20 -6.28 -13.57
N ARG A 313 22.38 -6.38 -12.97
CA ARG A 313 23.63 -6.59 -13.69
C ARG A 313 24.58 -7.57 -12.99
N THR A 314 25.49 -8.16 -13.76
CA THR A 314 26.66 -8.90 -13.29
C THR A 314 27.90 -8.06 -13.54
N ASN A 315 28.70 -7.84 -12.50
CA ASN A 315 29.97 -7.12 -12.54
C ASN A 315 31.15 -8.06 -12.29
N TYR A 316 32.31 -7.65 -12.77
CA TYR A 316 33.60 -8.29 -12.55
C TYR A 316 34.55 -7.25 -11.96
N ASP A 317 35.06 -7.50 -10.75
CA ASP A 317 36.16 -6.69 -10.20
C ASP A 317 37.51 -7.30 -10.56
N LEU A 318 38.44 -6.41 -10.91
CA LEU A 318 39.87 -6.72 -10.99
C LEU A 318 40.45 -6.64 -9.58
N TYR A 319 41.06 -7.74 -9.13
CA TYR A 319 41.96 -7.84 -7.96
C TYR A 319 41.30 -7.88 -6.56
N ASP A 320 41.18 -9.09 -6.00
CA ASP A 320 40.88 -9.33 -4.57
C ASP A 320 42.14 -9.51 -3.69
N GLY A 321 43.34 -9.30 -4.26
CA GLY A 321 44.61 -9.51 -3.56
C GLY A 321 45.04 -10.98 -3.46
N CYS A 322 44.25 -11.93 -3.97
CA CYS A 322 44.54 -13.37 -4.00
C CYS A 322 44.72 -13.96 -5.41
N GLY A 323 44.71 -13.11 -6.45
CA GLY A 323 45.00 -13.50 -7.83
C GLY A 323 43.81 -14.01 -8.65
N GLY A 324 42.57 -13.86 -8.16
CA GLY A 324 41.34 -14.24 -8.87
C GLY A 324 40.44 -13.04 -9.24
N TYR A 325 39.58 -13.22 -10.26
CA TYR A 325 38.49 -12.30 -10.60
C TYR A 325 37.25 -12.62 -9.75
N GLN A 326 36.70 -11.64 -9.02
CA GLN A 326 35.44 -11.83 -8.30
C GLN A 326 34.24 -11.36 -9.11
N ARG A 327 33.22 -12.21 -9.16
CA ARG A 327 31.94 -11.96 -9.83
C ARG A 327 30.90 -11.59 -8.78
N TYR A 328 30.27 -10.43 -8.92
CA TYR A 328 29.13 -10.02 -8.11
C TYR A 328 27.99 -9.52 -9.00
N ASN A 329 26.81 -9.43 -8.44
CA ASN A 329 25.63 -8.90 -9.10
C ASN A 329 25.18 -7.62 -8.41
N THR A 330 24.46 -6.78 -9.15
CA THR A 330 23.97 -5.52 -8.65
C THR A 330 22.53 -5.32 -9.08
N ILE A 331 21.73 -4.76 -8.18
CA ILE A 331 20.34 -4.36 -8.44
C ILE A 331 20.27 -2.86 -8.24
N SER A 332 19.82 -2.15 -9.27
CA SER A 332 19.72 -0.69 -9.27
C SER A 332 18.28 -0.29 -9.57
N LYS A 333 17.71 0.59 -8.76
CA LYS A 333 16.39 1.19 -9.05
C LYS A 333 16.57 2.45 -9.85
N VAL A 334 15.91 2.54 -11.00
CA VAL A 334 15.89 3.72 -11.86
C VAL A 334 14.49 4.27 -12.03
N ASN A 335 14.35 5.60 -12.06
CA ASN A 335 13.04 6.22 -12.28
C ASN A 335 12.61 6.22 -13.78
N GLY A 336 11.42 6.76 -14.06
CA GLY A 336 10.87 6.92 -15.43
C GLY A 336 11.68 7.76 -16.42
N LEU A 337 12.74 8.42 -15.93
CA LEU A 337 13.73 9.18 -16.71
C LEU A 337 15.09 8.48 -16.76
N GLY A 338 15.19 7.23 -16.29
CA GLY A 338 16.42 6.45 -16.23
C GLY A 338 17.45 6.95 -15.22
N ILE A 339 17.05 7.73 -14.21
CA ILE A 339 17.97 8.21 -13.15
C ILE A 339 18.05 7.15 -12.05
N ASN A 340 19.27 6.72 -11.69
CA ASN A 340 19.52 5.81 -10.58
C ASN A 340 19.12 6.45 -9.25
N LEU A 341 18.26 5.78 -8.51
CA LEU A 341 17.76 6.19 -7.19
C LEU A 341 18.55 5.52 -6.07
N TRP A 342 18.85 4.24 -6.21
CA TRP A 342 19.70 3.47 -5.30
C TRP A 342 20.26 2.24 -6.01
N GLU A 343 21.34 1.70 -5.45
CA GLU A 343 22.03 0.51 -5.94
C GLU A 343 22.44 -0.40 -4.77
N SER A 344 22.41 -1.72 -4.98
CA SER A 344 22.82 -2.72 -3.98
C SER A 344 23.54 -3.89 -4.63
N ASN A 345 24.59 -4.38 -3.98
CA ASN A 345 25.44 -5.48 -4.47
C ASN A 345 25.09 -6.80 -3.77
N PHE A 346 25.13 -7.89 -4.54
CA PHE A 346 24.77 -9.25 -4.14
C PHE A 346 25.75 -10.23 -4.73
N ASN A 347 26.08 -11.31 -4.01
CA ASN A 347 26.98 -12.33 -4.56
C ASN A 347 26.34 -13.03 -5.76
N GLU A 348 25.12 -13.53 -5.60
CA GLU A 348 24.32 -14.14 -6.67
C GLU A 348 22.83 -13.82 -6.49
N TYR A 349 22.08 -13.73 -7.59
CA TYR A 349 20.63 -13.77 -7.55
C TYR A 349 20.06 -14.50 -8.77
N THR A 350 18.94 -15.22 -8.57
CA THR A 350 18.26 -15.97 -9.62
C THR A 350 17.03 -15.23 -10.12
N SER A 351 16.25 -14.64 -9.22
CA SER A 351 15.02 -13.93 -9.57
C SER A 351 14.76 -12.81 -8.57
N ILE A 352 14.07 -11.77 -9.03
CA ILE A 352 13.62 -10.64 -8.21
C ILE A 352 12.23 -10.21 -8.66
N PHE A 353 11.38 -9.84 -7.72
CA PHE A 353 10.09 -9.23 -8.04
C PHE A 353 9.68 -8.14 -7.03
N PRO A 354 8.90 -7.14 -7.47
CA PRO A 354 8.35 -6.11 -6.59
C PRO A 354 7.20 -6.66 -5.73
N THR A 355 7.19 -6.30 -4.45
CA THR A 355 6.16 -6.71 -3.49
C THR A 355 5.08 -5.63 -3.31
N LYS A 356 3.90 -6.03 -2.80
CA LYS A 356 2.72 -5.13 -2.68
C LYS A 356 2.96 -3.93 -1.75
N ASP A 357 3.85 -4.07 -0.77
CA ASP A 357 4.28 -3.02 0.17
C ASP A 357 5.33 -2.07 -0.42
N GLY A 358 5.67 -2.21 -1.71
CA GLY A 358 6.64 -1.36 -2.40
C GLY A 358 8.10 -1.80 -2.26
N GLY A 359 8.37 -2.84 -1.47
CA GLY A 359 9.68 -3.50 -1.39
C GLY A 359 9.94 -4.49 -2.53
N TYR A 360 10.92 -5.37 -2.33
CA TYR A 360 11.33 -6.36 -3.32
C TYR A 360 11.66 -7.68 -2.65
N LEU A 361 11.35 -8.80 -3.32
CA LEU A 361 11.82 -10.11 -2.90
C LEU A 361 12.86 -10.60 -3.89
N VAL A 362 14.03 -10.98 -3.38
CA VAL A 362 15.17 -11.49 -4.14
C VAL A 362 15.36 -12.95 -3.76
N GLY A 363 15.38 -13.82 -4.76
CA GLY A 363 15.59 -15.25 -4.62
C GLY A 363 16.92 -15.64 -5.22
N TYR A 364 17.70 -16.46 -4.51
CA TYR A 364 18.98 -16.97 -4.99
C TYR A 364 19.30 -18.36 -4.44
N SER A 365 20.18 -19.08 -5.12
CA SER A 365 20.82 -20.30 -4.63
C SER A 365 22.30 -20.18 -4.96
N PRO A 366 23.19 -20.07 -3.96
CA PRO A 366 24.61 -19.87 -4.23
C PRO A 366 25.18 -21.07 -5.02
N TYR A 367 25.78 -20.82 -6.18
CA TYR A 367 26.43 -21.83 -7.01
C TYR A 367 27.94 -21.72 -6.86
N PHE A 368 28.55 -22.57 -6.03
CA PHE A 368 30.01 -22.67 -5.97
C PHE A 368 30.55 -23.65 -7.02
N ASN A 369 31.34 -23.12 -7.95
CA ASN A 369 31.96 -23.88 -9.02
C ASN A 369 33.24 -24.60 -8.50
N GLY A 370 33.08 -25.84 -8.05
CA GLY A 370 34.13 -26.87 -8.06
C GLY A 370 35.11 -26.91 -6.88
N LYS A 371 35.18 -28.08 -6.24
CA LYS A 371 36.45 -28.62 -5.74
C LYS A 371 37.45 -28.62 -6.91
N ALA A 372 38.61 -28.00 -6.73
CA ALA A 372 39.75 -28.30 -7.60
C ALA A 372 40.00 -29.84 -7.56
N PRO A 373 40.30 -30.49 -8.69
CA PRO A 373 40.73 -31.88 -8.66
C PRO A 373 41.92 -31.98 -7.72
N ALA A 374 41.82 -32.86 -6.73
CA ALA A 374 42.88 -33.11 -5.78
C ALA A 374 44.03 -33.84 -6.48
N ASP A 375 44.85 -33.12 -7.24
CA ASP A 375 46.17 -33.56 -7.69
C ASP A 375 47.02 -32.31 -8.06
N ASP A 376 47.99 -32.03 -7.19
CA ASP A 376 49.15 -31.14 -7.31
C ASP A 376 49.02 -29.62 -6.98
N TYR A 377 49.89 -29.22 -6.03
CA TYR A 377 50.22 -27.88 -5.51
C TYR A 377 49.25 -27.17 -4.54
N ASN A 378 49.55 -27.36 -3.25
CA ASN A 378 49.10 -26.57 -2.09
C ASN A 378 49.45 -25.06 -2.22
N TYR A 379 48.47 -24.21 -2.54
CA TYR A 379 48.53 -22.77 -2.23
C TYR A 379 47.17 -22.03 -2.09
N TYR A 380 46.01 -22.71 -2.12
CA TYR A 380 44.70 -22.03 -2.18
C TYR A 380 43.69 -22.37 -1.06
N ASP A 381 44.10 -23.04 0.02
CA ASP A 381 43.17 -23.68 0.97
C ASP A 381 42.65 -22.80 2.14
N GLU A 382 42.97 -21.50 2.22
CA GLU A 382 42.60 -20.67 3.39
C GLU A 382 41.50 -19.61 3.15
N CYS A 383 40.87 -19.53 1.98
CA CYS A 383 39.87 -18.47 1.70
C CYS A 383 38.41 -18.94 1.49
N TYR A 384 38.14 -20.25 1.41
CA TYR A 384 36.78 -20.76 1.25
C TYR A 384 36.50 -21.83 2.31
N GLN A 385 36.05 -21.37 3.48
CA GLN A 385 35.51 -22.29 4.49
C GLN A 385 34.08 -22.71 4.12
N ASP A 386 33.83 -24.00 4.31
CA ASP A 386 32.59 -24.73 4.08
C ASP A 386 31.30 -23.94 4.30
N VAL A 387 30.52 -23.80 3.23
CA VAL A 387 29.05 -23.82 3.30
C VAL A 387 28.58 -24.94 2.37
N SER A 388 28.39 -26.11 2.95
CA SER A 388 27.68 -27.22 2.31
C SER A 388 26.22 -26.84 2.11
N GLU A 389 25.71 -27.24 0.93
CA GLU A 389 24.31 -27.36 0.51
C GLU A 389 23.65 -26.09 -0.07
N ASN A 390 23.27 -26.20 -1.35
CA ASN A 390 22.56 -25.16 -2.09
C ASN A 390 21.12 -25.15 -1.57
N ASP A 391 20.67 -24.12 -0.85
CA ASP A 391 19.27 -24.00 -0.42
C ASP A 391 18.51 -22.95 -1.25
N PHE A 392 17.20 -22.81 -1.04
CA PHE A 392 16.49 -21.61 -1.46
C PHE A 392 16.80 -20.47 -0.49
N TRP A 393 17.53 -19.45 -0.96
CA TRP A 393 17.74 -18.22 -0.20
C TRP A 393 16.77 -17.16 -0.67
N ILE A 394 16.07 -16.54 0.28
CA ILE A 394 15.07 -15.51 0.06
C ILE A 394 15.46 -14.29 0.89
N LEU A 395 15.59 -13.15 0.22
CA LEU A 395 15.91 -11.87 0.81
C LEU A 395 14.79 -10.88 0.48
N LYS A 396 14.21 -10.28 1.52
CA LYS A 396 13.26 -9.19 1.39
C LYS A 396 14.00 -7.87 1.55
N LEU A 397 13.79 -6.97 0.60
CA LEU A 397 14.25 -5.59 0.62
C LEU A 397 13.06 -4.64 0.78
N ASP A 398 13.28 -3.48 1.40
CA ASP A 398 12.32 -2.38 1.43
C ASP A 398 12.34 -1.59 0.11
N ALA A 399 11.51 -0.55 -0.01
CA ALA A 399 11.40 0.25 -1.24
C ALA A 399 12.72 0.98 -1.64
N ASN A 400 13.62 1.15 -0.68
CA ASN A 400 14.92 1.81 -0.81
C ASN A 400 16.09 0.82 -1.00
N GLY A 401 15.82 -0.49 -1.03
CA GLY A 401 16.83 -1.52 -1.24
C GLY A 401 17.49 -2.04 0.06
N PHE A 402 16.99 -1.65 1.24
CA PHE A 402 17.53 -2.15 2.51
C PHE A 402 16.93 -3.51 2.89
N GLU A 403 17.76 -4.42 3.41
CA GLU A 403 17.30 -5.72 3.91
C GLU A 403 16.28 -5.56 5.05
N VAL A 404 15.11 -6.18 4.88
CA VAL A 404 14.04 -6.28 5.88
C VAL A 404 14.14 -7.61 6.62
N TRP A 405 14.23 -8.71 5.87
CA TRP A 405 14.41 -10.04 6.42
C TRP A 405 15.03 -10.98 5.39
N LYS A 406 15.57 -12.09 5.91
CA LYS A 406 16.16 -13.16 5.11
C LYS A 406 15.67 -14.51 5.61
N LYS A 407 15.41 -15.43 4.69
CA LYS A 407 15.00 -16.80 4.97
C LYS A 407 15.73 -17.79 4.07
N ILE A 408 16.09 -18.92 4.64
CA ILE A 408 16.66 -20.07 3.93
C ILE A 408 15.64 -21.20 4.04
N ILE A 409 15.42 -21.93 2.94
CA ILE A 409 14.47 -23.05 2.86
C ILE A 409 15.16 -24.17 2.08
N GLY A 410 15.32 -25.34 2.70
CA GLY A 410 16.01 -26.48 2.09
C GLY A 410 15.97 -27.75 2.93
N GLY A 411 16.68 -28.77 2.46
CA GLY A 411 16.89 -30.07 3.09
C GLY A 411 18.37 -30.36 3.36
N ASN A 412 18.75 -31.63 3.39
CA ASN A 412 20.15 -32.06 3.62
C ASN A 412 20.96 -32.29 2.32
N ASP A 413 20.37 -32.05 1.16
CA ASP A 413 21.00 -32.17 -0.16
C ASP A 413 20.80 -30.86 -0.95
N GLN A 414 21.06 -30.87 -2.25
CA GLN A 414 21.04 -29.65 -3.06
C GLN A 414 19.62 -29.25 -3.53
N GLU A 415 19.27 -28.01 -3.26
CA GLU A 415 18.14 -27.25 -3.79
C GLU A 415 18.56 -26.09 -4.71
N TYR A 416 17.88 -25.97 -5.84
CA TYR A 416 18.16 -24.94 -6.84
C TYR A 416 16.92 -24.10 -7.09
N LEU A 417 16.88 -22.89 -6.54
CA LEU A 417 15.79 -21.95 -6.78
C LEU A 417 15.88 -21.45 -8.23
N THR A 418 14.81 -21.63 -8.99
CA THR A 418 14.72 -21.17 -10.38
C THR A 418 13.88 -19.92 -10.54
N ASN A 419 12.87 -19.75 -9.69
CA ASN A 419 12.00 -18.59 -9.76
C ASN A 419 11.23 -18.35 -8.46
N ILE A 420 10.76 -17.12 -8.31
CA ILE A 420 9.91 -16.66 -7.22
C ILE A 420 8.78 -15.81 -7.79
N PHE A 421 7.57 -16.03 -7.29
CA PHE A 421 6.39 -15.33 -7.80
C PHE A 421 5.47 -14.84 -6.68
N PRO A 422 4.84 -13.66 -6.83
CA PRO A 422 3.75 -13.27 -5.97
C PRO A 422 2.51 -14.12 -6.28
N THR A 423 1.79 -14.46 -5.23
CA THR A 423 0.50 -15.16 -5.32
C THR A 423 -0.65 -14.17 -5.14
N TYR A 424 -1.84 -14.49 -5.66
CA TYR A 424 -2.99 -13.59 -5.61
C TYR A 424 -3.41 -13.21 -4.18
N ASP A 425 -3.24 -14.13 -3.23
CA ASP A 425 -3.56 -13.92 -1.81
C ASP A 425 -2.48 -13.12 -1.05
N GLY A 426 -1.44 -12.63 -1.74
CA GLY A 426 -0.41 -11.78 -1.17
C GLY A 426 0.78 -12.52 -0.56
N ASN A 427 0.83 -13.86 -0.69
CA ASN A 427 1.96 -14.69 -0.30
C ASN A 427 2.94 -14.90 -1.46
N TYR A 428 3.94 -15.76 -1.27
CA TYR A 428 4.98 -16.03 -2.26
C TYR A 428 5.01 -17.51 -2.64
N LEU A 429 5.26 -17.80 -3.91
CA LEU A 429 5.54 -19.15 -4.40
C LEU A 429 7.00 -19.21 -4.81
N LEU A 430 7.74 -20.11 -4.19
CA LEU A 430 9.12 -20.44 -4.54
C LEU A 430 9.09 -21.69 -5.41
N ALA A 431 9.91 -21.69 -6.47
CA ALA A 431 9.95 -22.78 -7.42
C ALA A 431 11.40 -23.13 -7.77
N GLY A 432 11.74 -24.40 -7.65
CA GLY A 432 13.10 -24.87 -7.91
C GLY A 432 13.17 -26.38 -7.93
N PHE A 433 14.38 -26.92 -7.95
CA PHE A 433 14.62 -28.35 -7.84
C PHE A 433 15.15 -28.70 -6.47
N SER A 434 14.93 -29.95 -6.04
CA SER A 434 15.46 -30.48 -4.80
C SER A 434 15.89 -31.92 -5.00
N ASN A 435 17.10 -32.23 -4.53
CA ASN A 435 17.63 -33.58 -4.42
C ASN A 435 17.40 -34.18 -3.03
N SER A 436 16.89 -33.37 -2.09
CA SER A 436 16.65 -33.78 -0.71
C SER A 436 15.42 -34.69 -0.59
N GLY A 437 15.60 -35.77 0.18
CA GLY A 437 14.48 -36.47 0.83
C GLY A 437 13.84 -35.61 1.93
N ILE A 438 12.89 -36.18 2.67
CA ILE A 438 12.25 -35.46 3.79
C ILE A 438 13.30 -35.11 4.86
N SER A 439 13.68 -33.83 4.91
CA SER A 439 14.73 -33.28 5.78
C SER A 439 14.63 -31.75 5.83
N GLY A 440 15.15 -31.12 6.89
CA GLY A 440 15.11 -29.66 7.05
C GLY A 440 13.68 -29.09 6.99
N ASP A 441 13.49 -28.08 6.13
CA ASP A 441 12.18 -27.50 5.82
C ASP A 441 11.37 -28.36 4.84
N LYS A 442 11.99 -29.30 4.11
CA LYS A 442 11.30 -30.16 3.15
C LYS A 442 10.52 -31.27 3.85
N THR A 443 9.19 -31.25 3.65
CA THR A 443 8.22 -32.14 4.32
C THR A 443 7.60 -33.19 3.40
N ILE A 444 8.01 -33.21 2.13
CA ILE A 444 7.56 -34.13 1.10
C ILE A 444 8.77 -34.83 0.49
N ASP A 445 8.62 -36.11 0.14
CA ASP A 445 9.71 -36.90 -0.45
C ASP A 445 9.80 -36.63 -1.96
N PHE A 446 10.99 -36.80 -2.57
CA PHE A 446 11.15 -36.66 -4.02
C PHE A 446 10.75 -37.94 -4.75
N GLU A 447 10.14 -37.79 -5.92
CA GLU A 447 9.82 -38.93 -6.80
C GLU A 447 10.87 -39.04 -7.92
N GLY A 448 11.83 -39.96 -7.79
CA GLY A 448 12.88 -40.21 -8.81
C GLY A 448 14.28 -39.92 -8.29
N THR A 449 15.05 -39.10 -9.01
CA THR A 449 16.40 -38.66 -8.62
C THR A 449 16.51 -37.18 -8.27
N GLU A 450 15.52 -36.37 -8.70
CA GLU A 450 15.37 -34.92 -8.46
C GLU A 450 13.88 -34.62 -8.68
N ASP A 451 13.24 -33.83 -7.81
CA ASP A 451 11.88 -33.35 -8.03
C ASP A 451 11.83 -31.83 -8.25
N PHE A 452 10.86 -31.38 -9.05
CA PHE A 452 10.57 -29.96 -9.10
C PHE A 452 9.75 -29.60 -7.86
N TRP A 453 10.39 -28.85 -6.95
CA TRP A 453 9.89 -28.51 -5.63
C TRP A 453 9.27 -27.11 -5.61
N LEU A 454 8.01 -27.07 -5.20
CA LEU A 454 7.23 -25.84 -5.01
C LEU A 454 6.96 -25.61 -3.54
N VAL A 455 7.24 -24.41 -3.07
CA VAL A 455 7.01 -24.00 -1.67
C VAL A 455 6.17 -22.75 -1.65
N LYS A 456 4.96 -22.81 -1.10
CA LYS A 456 4.17 -21.62 -0.83
C LYS A 456 4.54 -21.06 0.54
N LEU A 457 5.17 -19.90 0.52
CA LEU A 457 5.61 -19.17 1.69
C LEU A 457 4.60 -18.09 2.04
N LYS A 458 4.01 -18.17 3.23
CA LYS A 458 3.26 -17.07 3.82
C LYS A 458 4.21 -16.14 4.54
N GLU A 459 4.21 -14.89 4.13
CA GLU A 459 4.73 -13.83 4.97
C GLU A 459 3.65 -13.52 6.01
N ASP A 460 3.95 -13.72 7.29
CA ASP A 460 3.05 -13.26 8.36
C ASP A 460 3.14 -11.73 8.47
N ASN A 461 2.65 -11.03 7.44
CA ASN A 461 2.49 -9.59 7.47
C ASN A 461 1.25 -9.15 6.66
N PRO A 462 0.03 -9.44 7.14
CA PRO A 462 -1.15 -9.19 6.33
C PRO A 462 -1.56 -7.71 6.20
N PHE A 463 -0.97 -6.75 6.94
CA PHE A 463 -1.53 -5.38 7.01
C PHE A 463 -0.51 -4.25 7.21
N ALA A 464 0.50 -4.17 6.33
CA ALA A 464 1.30 -2.96 6.22
C ALA A 464 0.40 -1.74 5.93
N ALA A 465 0.71 -0.60 6.56
CA ALA A 465 0.09 0.66 6.21
C ALA A 465 0.25 0.90 4.69
N ASN A 466 -0.82 1.25 3.98
CA ASN A 466 -0.74 1.68 2.58
C ASN A 466 0.27 2.81 2.42
N TRP A 467 0.29 3.68 3.42
CA TRP A 467 1.30 4.69 3.67
C TRP A 467 1.17 5.12 5.13
N ASN A 468 2.25 5.66 5.68
CA ASN A 468 2.22 6.42 6.92
C ASN A 468 3.05 7.70 6.76
N LEU A 469 2.59 8.79 7.37
CA LEU A 469 3.21 10.11 7.25
C LEU A 469 3.24 10.81 8.60
N ARG A 470 4.26 11.63 8.81
CA ARG A 470 4.45 12.46 10.00
C ARG A 470 4.39 13.96 9.66
N TYR A 471 3.90 14.75 10.61
CA TYR A 471 4.03 16.21 10.59
C TYR A 471 4.43 16.72 11.98
N GLY A 472 5.44 17.59 12.05
CA GLY A 472 5.81 18.23 13.31
C GLY A 472 6.88 19.31 13.17
N GLY A 473 7.22 19.89 14.32
CA GLY A 473 8.30 20.85 14.53
C GLY A 473 9.38 20.27 15.44
N TRP A 474 10.21 21.08 16.09
CA TRP A 474 11.27 20.54 16.98
C TRP A 474 10.82 20.19 18.40
N ASN A 475 9.60 20.55 18.81
CA ASN A 475 9.07 20.28 20.14
C ASN A 475 7.95 19.22 20.09
N ASP A 476 6.84 19.43 20.80
CA ASP A 476 5.76 18.46 20.95
C ASP A 476 4.52 18.87 20.17
N GLU A 477 4.07 17.99 19.29
CA GLU A 477 2.81 18.07 18.57
C GLU A 477 1.81 17.04 19.11
N ASN A 478 0.77 17.55 19.76
CA ASN A 478 -0.26 16.73 20.37
C ASN A 478 -1.49 16.65 19.49
N PHE A 479 -1.56 15.58 18.71
CA PHE A 479 -2.70 15.30 17.83
C PHE A 479 -3.98 15.03 18.64
N THR A 480 -5.14 15.54 18.18
CA THR A 480 -6.44 15.27 18.82
C THR A 480 -7.56 14.84 17.89
N THR A 481 -7.55 15.25 16.61
CA THR A 481 -8.67 15.00 15.71
C THR A 481 -8.25 14.96 14.25
N ILE A 482 -8.95 14.16 13.45
CA ILE A 482 -8.88 14.19 12.00
C ILE A 482 -10.28 14.20 11.41
N LEU A 483 -10.41 14.88 10.28
CA LEU A 483 -11.63 14.98 9.52
C LEU A 483 -11.33 14.72 8.04
N LYS A 484 -12.15 13.91 7.39
CA LYS A 484 -12.14 13.82 5.93
C LYS A 484 -12.84 15.05 5.34
N THR A 485 -12.20 15.72 4.39
CA THR A 485 -12.74 16.90 3.73
C THR A 485 -13.48 16.56 2.44
N THR A 486 -14.37 17.43 2.00
CA THR A 486 -15.23 17.24 0.80
C THR A 486 -14.44 17.07 -0.50
N ASP A 487 -13.23 17.62 -0.56
CA ASP A 487 -12.28 17.47 -1.68
C ASP A 487 -11.56 16.10 -1.69
N GLY A 488 -11.84 15.23 -0.72
CA GLY A 488 -11.25 13.90 -0.58
C GLY A 488 -9.96 13.84 0.24
N GLY A 489 -9.41 14.98 0.66
CA GLY A 489 -8.27 15.05 1.57
C GLY A 489 -8.63 14.93 3.04
N TYR A 490 -7.72 15.36 3.92
CA TYR A 490 -7.89 15.31 5.37
C TYR A 490 -7.49 16.61 6.04
N LEU A 491 -8.19 16.95 7.11
CA LEU A 491 -7.85 18.03 8.03
C LEU A 491 -7.51 17.42 9.38
N SER A 492 -6.22 17.41 9.71
CA SER A 492 -5.66 16.97 10.97
C SER A 492 -5.54 18.15 11.93
N GLY A 493 -5.81 17.94 13.21
CA GLY A 493 -5.77 18.99 14.21
C GLY A 493 -5.28 18.49 15.55
N GLY A 494 -4.57 19.39 16.24
CA GLY A 494 -4.09 19.20 17.60
C GLY A 494 -3.59 20.51 18.18
N TYR A 495 -2.61 20.45 19.06
CA TYR A 495 -1.93 21.63 19.58
C TYR A 495 -0.41 21.43 19.62
N SER A 496 0.34 22.52 19.49
CA SER A 496 1.79 22.51 19.35
C SER A 496 2.44 23.65 20.14
N ASN A 497 3.60 23.36 20.74
CA ASN A 497 4.50 24.36 21.33
C ASN A 497 5.76 24.61 20.48
N SER A 498 5.75 24.18 19.21
CA SER A 498 6.87 24.37 18.29
C SER A 498 6.86 25.75 17.64
N SER A 499 8.06 26.31 17.49
CA SER A 499 8.33 27.48 16.66
C SER A 499 8.40 27.09 15.16
N TYR A 500 8.77 28.04 14.29
CA TYR A 500 8.94 27.83 12.84
C TYR A 500 10.08 26.82 12.57
N THR A 501 9.76 25.54 12.50
CA THR A 501 10.72 24.44 12.39
C THR A 501 10.07 23.21 11.74
N GLY A 502 10.84 22.38 11.06
CA GLY A 502 10.34 21.15 10.45
C GLY A 502 9.28 21.41 9.36
N ASP A 503 8.16 20.69 9.46
CA ASP A 503 7.00 20.82 8.57
C ASP A 503 6.03 21.93 9.01
N LYS A 504 6.34 22.64 10.11
CA LYS A 504 5.55 23.73 10.68
C LYS A 504 6.16 25.09 10.32
N TRP A 505 5.40 25.89 9.56
CA TRP A 505 5.81 27.21 9.06
C TRP A 505 4.99 28.36 9.69
N SER A 506 4.11 28.05 10.63
CA SER A 506 3.43 29.00 11.47
C SER A 506 3.87 28.76 12.92
N GLY A 507 4.64 29.67 13.52
CA GLY A 507 5.13 29.50 14.89
C GLY A 507 4.02 29.69 15.94
N SER A 508 4.12 29.00 17.08
CA SER A 508 3.25 29.28 18.23
C SER A 508 3.46 30.71 18.74
N GLN A 509 2.37 31.38 19.08
CA GLN A 509 2.30 32.76 19.58
C GLN A 509 2.40 32.80 21.13
N GLY A 510 2.26 31.65 21.78
CA GLY A 510 2.38 31.48 23.22
C GLY A 510 3.04 30.16 23.59
N LYS A 511 2.33 29.35 24.38
CA LYS A 511 2.80 28.02 24.78
C LYS A 511 2.27 26.99 23.79
N ASN A 512 1.26 26.21 24.16
CA ASN A 512 0.55 25.35 23.22
C ASN A 512 -0.47 26.17 22.45
N ASP A 513 -0.49 26.09 21.12
CA ASP A 513 -1.51 26.72 20.29
C ASP A 513 -2.18 25.69 19.38
N TYR A 514 -3.40 25.97 18.90
CA TYR A 514 -4.07 25.09 17.95
C TYR A 514 -3.18 24.95 16.72
N TRP A 515 -2.98 23.74 16.25
CA TRP A 515 -2.25 23.48 15.01
C TRP A 515 -3.08 22.60 14.08
N ILE A 516 -3.29 23.10 12.87
CA ILE A 516 -4.14 22.50 11.86
C ILE A 516 -3.30 22.19 10.64
N VAL A 517 -3.42 20.97 10.14
CA VAL A 517 -2.71 20.48 8.95
C VAL A 517 -3.74 19.98 7.95
N LYS A 518 -3.85 20.63 6.80
CA LYS A 518 -4.62 20.13 5.66
C LYS A 518 -3.71 19.32 4.75
N SER A 519 -4.13 18.10 4.45
CA SER A 519 -3.48 17.23 3.49
C SER A 519 -4.43 16.79 2.38
N ASP A 520 -3.85 16.30 1.29
CA ASP A 520 -4.58 15.64 0.21
C ASP A 520 -4.98 14.20 0.56
N LYS A 521 -5.57 13.47 -0.38
CA LYS A 521 -6.07 12.10 -0.19
C LYS A 521 -4.96 11.07 0.11
N ASP A 522 -3.72 11.39 -0.25
CA ASP A 522 -2.54 10.54 -0.06
C ASP A 522 -1.71 11.02 1.14
N GLY A 523 -2.23 12.01 1.89
CA GLY A 523 -1.60 12.56 3.08
C GLY A 523 -0.49 13.56 2.78
N LYS A 524 -0.31 14.05 1.55
CA LYS A 524 0.67 15.12 1.30
C LYS A 524 0.15 16.46 1.85
N LEU A 525 1.01 17.19 2.56
CA LEU A 525 0.71 18.52 3.11
C LEU A 525 0.28 19.50 2.00
N GLN A 526 -0.85 20.17 2.20
CA GLN A 526 -1.35 21.26 1.34
C GLN A 526 -1.16 22.63 1.98
N TRP A 527 -1.56 22.77 3.25
CA TRP A 527 -1.32 23.95 4.07
C TRP A 527 -1.38 23.58 5.55
N GLU A 528 -0.71 24.38 6.38
CA GLU A 528 -0.81 24.31 7.83
C GLU A 528 -0.99 25.72 8.42
N GLN A 529 -1.65 25.82 9.56
CA GLN A 529 -1.89 27.07 10.28
C GLN A 529 -1.93 26.83 11.80
N THR A 530 -1.46 27.84 12.54
CA THR A 530 -1.54 27.90 14.00
C THR A 530 -2.49 29.02 14.42
N TYR A 531 -3.33 28.74 15.44
CA TYR A 531 -4.26 29.69 16.02
C TYR A 531 -4.13 29.69 17.54
N GLY A 532 -3.89 30.85 18.15
CA GLY A 532 -3.69 30.91 19.59
C GLY A 532 -3.52 32.29 20.18
N GLY A 533 -3.18 32.32 21.47
CA GLY A 533 -2.87 33.52 22.23
C GLY A 533 -1.54 33.40 22.96
N SER A 534 -1.40 34.11 24.08
CA SER A 534 -0.13 34.16 24.82
C SER A 534 0.10 33.00 25.81
N ASN A 535 -0.93 32.18 26.10
CA ASN A 535 -0.86 31.04 27.01
C ASN A 535 -1.20 29.74 26.27
N ASP A 536 -1.70 28.72 26.97
CA ASP A 536 -2.04 27.45 26.37
C ASP A 536 -3.48 27.41 25.80
N ASP A 537 -3.57 27.01 24.54
CA ASP A 537 -4.74 26.83 23.71
C ASP A 537 -4.75 25.38 23.19
N TYR A 538 -5.67 24.56 23.71
CA TYR A 538 -5.78 23.13 23.40
C TYR A 538 -6.95 22.83 22.46
N LEU A 539 -6.65 22.40 21.24
CA LEU A 539 -7.67 21.96 20.29
C LEU A 539 -8.15 20.55 20.64
N ASN A 540 -9.47 20.34 20.72
CA ASN A 540 -10.04 19.03 21.02
C ASN A 540 -10.84 18.44 19.84
N ARG A 541 -11.41 19.27 18.96
CA ARG A 541 -12.26 18.82 17.86
C ARG A 541 -12.24 19.78 16.68
N VAL A 542 -12.35 19.22 15.48
CA VAL A 542 -12.60 19.95 14.24
C VAL A 542 -13.79 19.32 13.53
N ILE A 543 -14.68 20.15 13.00
CA ILE A 543 -15.76 19.74 12.10
C ILE A 543 -15.79 20.63 10.86
N GLN A 544 -16.20 20.08 9.72
CA GLN A 544 -16.49 20.86 8.52
C GLN A 544 -17.89 21.44 8.67
N THR A 545 -18.04 22.71 8.33
CA THR A 545 -19.31 23.43 8.43
C THR A 545 -20.10 23.35 7.14
N LEU A 546 -21.43 23.49 7.22
CA LEU A 546 -22.34 23.44 6.05
C LEU A 546 -22.00 24.43 4.93
N ASP A 547 -21.32 25.53 5.24
CA ASP A 547 -20.84 26.54 4.28
C ASP A 547 -19.50 26.16 3.60
N GLY A 548 -18.93 25.00 3.93
CA GLY A 548 -17.67 24.50 3.37
C GLY A 548 -16.41 24.92 4.13
N GLY A 549 -16.53 25.78 5.16
CA GLY A 549 -15.43 26.12 6.08
C GLY A 549 -15.24 25.07 7.19
N TYR A 550 -14.57 25.46 8.27
CA TYR A 550 -14.32 24.57 9.42
C TYR A 550 -14.54 25.28 10.75
N LEU A 551 -15.00 24.52 11.75
CA LEU A 551 -15.09 24.96 13.13
C LEU A 551 -14.04 24.23 13.95
N LEU A 552 -13.08 24.98 14.47
CA LEU A 552 -12.06 24.54 15.41
C LEU A 552 -12.58 24.75 16.82
N ALA A 553 -12.64 23.69 17.61
CA ALA A 553 -13.25 23.73 18.94
C ALA A 553 -12.32 23.09 19.96
N GLY A 554 -12.01 23.85 21.01
CA GLY A 554 -11.22 23.39 22.12
C GLY A 554 -11.36 24.30 23.31
N SER A 555 -10.28 24.45 24.06
CA SER A 555 -10.25 25.24 25.28
C SER A 555 -8.97 26.07 25.39
N SER A 556 -9.01 27.16 26.16
CA SER A 556 -8.01 28.22 26.14
C SER A 556 -7.78 28.84 27.52
N LEU A 557 -6.51 29.01 27.89
CA LEU A 557 -6.05 29.80 29.06
C LEU A 557 -5.61 31.22 28.67
N SER A 558 -5.76 31.58 27.40
CA SER A 558 -5.20 32.82 26.85
C SER A 558 -6.11 34.02 27.10
N GLY A 559 -5.48 35.16 27.36
CA GLY A 559 -6.15 36.46 27.44
C GLY A 559 -6.55 37.01 26.07
N LEU A 560 -6.89 38.31 26.01
CA LEU A 560 -7.04 39.02 24.74
C LEU A 560 -5.65 39.22 24.10
N GLY A 561 -5.50 38.88 22.83
CA GLY A 561 -4.23 38.97 22.09
C GLY A 561 -4.02 37.79 21.15
N GLY A 562 -3.05 37.92 20.23
CA GLY A 562 -2.86 36.95 19.15
C GLY A 562 -4.11 36.86 18.26
N ASP A 563 -4.60 35.64 18.03
CA ASP A 563 -5.83 35.39 17.27
C ASP A 563 -7.11 35.51 18.12
N LYS A 564 -6.99 35.56 19.46
CA LYS A 564 -8.15 35.65 20.35
C LYS A 564 -8.73 37.06 20.38
N ARG A 565 -9.97 37.19 19.90
CA ARG A 565 -10.77 38.41 20.05
C ARG A 565 -11.59 38.40 21.34
N GLN A 566 -11.66 37.25 22.03
CA GLN A 566 -12.26 37.11 23.36
C GLN A 566 -11.35 36.30 24.30
N GLY A 567 -10.65 36.98 25.20
CA GLY A 567 -9.85 36.33 26.26
C GLY A 567 -10.72 35.53 27.23
N SER A 568 -10.13 34.54 27.90
CA SER A 568 -10.81 33.72 28.91
C SER A 568 -11.23 34.53 30.15
N ARG A 569 -12.22 34.05 30.94
CA ARG A 569 -12.61 34.58 32.26
C ARG A 569 -12.13 33.54 33.27
N GLY A 570 -11.30 33.96 34.22
CA GLY A 570 -10.77 33.04 35.21
C GLY A 570 -9.78 32.06 34.57
N ASP A 571 -10.02 30.77 34.77
CA ASP A 571 -9.13 29.71 34.27
C ASP A 571 -9.40 29.38 32.78
N ARG A 572 -9.37 28.10 32.43
CA ARG A 572 -9.51 27.62 31.05
C ARG A 572 -10.98 27.72 30.62
N ASP A 573 -11.24 28.31 29.46
CA ASP A 573 -12.60 28.42 28.89
C ASP A 573 -12.71 27.69 27.55
N TYR A 574 -13.93 27.42 27.07
CA TYR A 574 -14.15 26.94 25.70
C TYR A 574 -13.72 28.05 24.74
N TRP A 575 -12.97 27.69 23.70
CA TRP A 575 -12.63 28.60 22.61
C TRP A 575 -12.97 27.96 21.27
N ILE A 576 -13.79 28.66 20.51
CA ILE A 576 -14.35 28.21 19.24
C ILE A 576 -13.89 29.19 18.17
N VAL A 577 -13.25 28.68 17.13
CA VAL A 577 -12.76 29.47 16.00
C VAL A 577 -13.41 28.94 14.73
N LYS A 578 -14.18 29.78 14.05
CA LYS A 578 -14.70 29.49 12.71
C LYS A 578 -13.72 30.03 11.69
N ILE A 579 -13.28 29.15 10.80
CA ILE A 579 -12.42 29.47 9.68
C ILE A 579 -13.13 29.19 8.34
N ASP A 580 -12.69 29.87 7.31
CA ASP A 580 -13.06 29.56 5.93
C ASP A 580 -12.33 28.29 5.43
N SER A 581 -12.59 27.89 4.18
CA SER A 581 -11.96 26.70 3.58
C SER A 581 -10.45 26.84 3.33
N LYS A 582 -9.90 28.06 3.44
CA LYS A 582 -8.48 28.40 3.23
C LYS A 582 -7.73 28.61 4.55
N GLY A 583 -8.41 28.54 5.70
CA GLY A 583 -7.81 28.75 7.02
C GLY A 583 -7.90 30.17 7.55
N ASN A 584 -8.64 31.09 6.92
CA ASN A 584 -8.79 32.45 7.46
C ASN A 584 -9.86 32.49 8.56
N ILE A 585 -9.59 33.19 9.67
CA ILE A 585 -10.55 33.35 10.77
C ILE A 585 -11.71 34.26 10.35
N GLU A 586 -12.92 33.70 10.34
CA GLU A 586 -14.16 34.47 10.21
C GLU A 586 -14.54 35.09 11.55
N TRP A 587 -14.63 34.26 12.59
CA TRP A 587 -14.92 34.69 13.96
C TRP A 587 -14.37 33.71 14.99
N ASP A 588 -14.11 34.20 16.20
CA ASP A 588 -13.91 33.39 17.38
C ASP A 588 -14.92 33.75 18.49
N LYS A 589 -15.22 32.78 19.34
CA LYS A 589 -16.09 32.93 20.52
C LYS A 589 -15.49 32.18 21.68
N ARG A 590 -15.67 32.75 22.86
CA ARG A 590 -15.36 32.10 24.12
C ARG A 590 -16.64 31.76 24.86
N PHE A 591 -16.66 30.63 25.57
CA PHE A 591 -17.72 30.29 26.53
C PHE A 591 -17.11 29.73 27.82
N GLY A 592 -17.39 30.39 28.94
CA GLY A 592 -16.99 29.86 30.25
C GLY A 592 -17.31 30.80 31.43
N GLY A 593 -16.81 30.42 32.60
CA GLY A 593 -17.13 31.02 33.90
C GLY A 593 -15.92 31.63 34.61
N LYS A 594 -15.75 31.34 35.90
CA LYS A 594 -14.56 31.76 36.68
C LYS A 594 -13.60 30.61 36.96
N GLY A 595 -14.07 29.37 36.80
CA GLY A 595 -13.30 28.15 37.02
C GLY A 595 -12.90 27.50 35.71
N TYR A 596 -12.53 26.23 35.79
CA TYR A 596 -12.03 25.46 34.65
C TYR A 596 -13.17 24.85 33.82
N ASP A 597 -13.20 25.15 32.53
CA ASP A 597 -14.18 24.73 31.55
C ASP A 597 -13.50 24.09 30.32
N GLU A 598 -13.70 22.79 30.13
CA GLU A 598 -13.06 22.00 29.07
C GLU A 598 -14.07 21.48 28.04
N LEU A 599 -13.90 21.86 26.78
CA LEU A 599 -14.72 21.38 25.67
C LEU A 599 -14.21 20.03 25.20
N LYS A 600 -15.09 19.06 24.94
CA LYS A 600 -14.69 17.74 24.41
C LYS A 600 -15.26 17.40 23.05
N LYS A 601 -16.48 17.86 22.73
CA LYS A 601 -17.15 17.58 21.46
C LYS A 601 -17.91 18.80 20.94
N VAL A 602 -18.10 18.82 19.63
CA VAL A 602 -19.01 19.74 18.94
C VAL A 602 -19.76 18.99 17.85
N ILE A 603 -21.04 19.32 17.69
CA ILE A 603 -21.88 18.88 16.56
C ILE A 603 -22.53 20.10 15.91
N GLN A 604 -22.62 20.11 14.58
CA GLN A 604 -23.44 21.06 13.85
C GLN A 604 -24.78 20.42 13.53
N LEU A 605 -25.87 21.10 13.88
CA LEU A 605 -27.23 20.68 13.59
C LEU A 605 -27.58 20.99 12.13
N SER A 606 -28.60 20.33 11.60
CA SER A 606 -29.12 20.59 10.24
C SER A 606 -29.63 22.03 10.04
N THR A 607 -29.98 22.72 11.13
CA THR A 607 -30.35 24.15 11.14
C THR A 607 -29.14 25.08 10.97
N GLY A 608 -27.91 24.56 11.03
CA GLY A 608 -26.66 25.31 11.03
C GLY A 608 -26.22 25.82 12.41
N GLU A 609 -27.04 25.61 13.46
CA GLU A 609 -26.67 25.84 14.86
C GLU A 609 -25.66 24.80 15.35
N TYR A 610 -25.00 25.06 16.48
CA TYR A 610 -24.02 24.13 17.06
C TYR A 610 -24.35 23.79 18.51
N ILE A 611 -24.02 22.56 18.91
CA ILE A 611 -23.97 22.14 20.31
C ILE A 611 -22.51 21.91 20.69
N LEU A 612 -22.04 22.70 21.66
CA LEU A 612 -20.75 22.54 22.31
C LEU A 612 -20.96 21.70 23.57
N ALA A 613 -20.13 20.68 23.79
CA ALA A 613 -20.27 19.78 24.92
C ALA A 613 -18.93 19.46 25.55
N GLY A 614 -18.88 19.51 26.88
CA GLY A 614 -17.70 19.18 27.67
C GLY A 614 -18.06 19.15 29.15
N TYR A 615 -17.14 19.56 30.01
CA TYR A 615 -17.37 19.68 31.44
C TYR A 615 -16.88 21.00 32.02
N SER A 616 -17.34 21.33 33.22
CA SER A 616 -17.20 22.66 33.82
C SER A 616 -17.11 22.58 35.34
N LEU A 617 -16.11 23.23 35.95
CA LEU A 617 -16.01 23.49 37.39
C LEU A 617 -16.49 24.89 37.77
N SER A 618 -17.01 25.66 36.81
CA SER A 618 -17.39 27.05 37.03
C SER A 618 -18.66 27.21 37.87
N PRO A 619 -18.71 28.19 38.78
CA PRO A 619 -19.97 28.65 39.37
C PRO A 619 -20.85 29.34 38.30
N ALA A 620 -22.12 29.60 38.63
CA ALA A 620 -22.97 30.44 37.79
C ALA A 620 -22.37 31.86 37.64
N GLY A 621 -22.42 32.39 36.41
CA GLY A 621 -21.81 33.67 36.04
C GLY A 621 -21.04 33.57 34.72
N GLY A 622 -20.75 34.73 34.11
CA GLY A 622 -20.16 34.76 32.78
C GLY A 622 -21.13 34.16 31.74
N ASP A 623 -20.69 33.12 31.04
CA ASP A 623 -21.51 32.44 30.03
C ASP A 623 -22.27 31.23 30.59
N LYS A 624 -22.09 30.90 31.87
CA LYS A 624 -22.70 29.74 32.52
C LYS A 624 -23.92 30.15 33.36
N SER A 625 -25.05 29.49 33.11
CA SER A 625 -26.34 29.80 33.75
C SER A 625 -26.56 29.10 35.11
N GLN A 626 -25.86 28.01 35.37
CA GLN A 626 -26.03 27.17 36.56
C GLN A 626 -24.67 26.79 37.13
N SER A 627 -24.46 26.89 38.44
CA SER A 627 -23.24 26.41 39.11
C SER A 627 -23.10 24.90 38.97
N SER A 628 -21.87 24.40 38.90
CA SER A 628 -21.57 22.97 39.08
C SER A 628 -21.89 22.50 40.52
N GLN A 629 -22.17 21.21 40.70
CA GLN A 629 -22.52 20.57 41.97
C GLN A 629 -21.30 19.84 42.55
N GLY A 630 -20.52 20.54 43.39
CA GLY A 630 -19.34 19.96 44.03
C GLY A 630 -18.14 19.89 43.09
N GLY A 631 -18.14 18.98 42.11
CA GLY A 631 -17.04 18.76 41.16
C GLY A 631 -17.27 19.35 39.77
N ALA A 632 -16.53 18.83 38.79
CA ALA A 632 -16.74 19.10 37.38
C ALA A 632 -18.04 18.45 36.91
N ASP A 633 -18.89 19.19 36.20
CA ASP A 633 -20.15 18.66 35.68
C ASP A 633 -20.21 18.74 34.15
N PHE A 634 -20.98 17.87 33.51
CA PHE A 634 -21.27 18.00 32.07
C PHE A 634 -21.86 19.38 31.81
N TRP A 635 -21.35 20.07 30.80
CA TRP A 635 -21.83 21.38 30.40
C TRP A 635 -22.04 21.43 28.88
N LEU A 636 -23.26 21.76 28.50
CA LEU A 636 -23.68 21.92 27.12
C LEU A 636 -24.00 23.38 26.85
N VAL A 637 -23.55 23.88 25.71
CA VAL A 637 -23.86 25.22 25.22
C VAL A 637 -24.38 25.10 23.80
N LYS A 638 -25.63 25.51 23.58
CA LYS A 638 -26.19 25.68 22.23
C LYS A 638 -25.91 27.08 21.74
N ILE A 639 -25.35 27.19 20.54
CA ILE A 639 -25.04 28.45 19.88
C ILE A 639 -25.69 28.51 18.49
N SER A 640 -26.03 29.71 18.06
CA SER A 640 -26.50 29.98 16.71
C SER A 640 -25.39 29.78 15.67
N LYS A 641 -25.76 29.80 14.38
CA LYS A 641 -24.80 29.72 13.26
C LYS A 641 -23.70 30.79 13.28
N THR A 642 -23.96 31.94 13.92
CA THR A 642 -23.01 33.06 14.06
C THR A 642 -22.25 33.05 15.40
N GLY A 643 -22.39 31.99 16.18
CA GLY A 643 -21.70 31.85 17.47
C GLY A 643 -22.33 32.59 18.64
N THR A 644 -23.56 33.11 18.51
CA THR A 644 -24.30 33.70 19.65
C THR A 644 -24.90 32.60 20.52
N LYS A 645 -24.69 32.65 21.85
CA LYS A 645 -25.30 31.69 22.80
C LYS A 645 -26.83 31.75 22.75
N ILE A 646 -27.46 30.58 22.66
CA ILE A 646 -28.92 30.41 22.71
C ILE A 646 -29.32 29.94 24.11
N TRP A 647 -28.72 28.84 24.58
CA TRP A 647 -28.91 28.33 25.93
C TRP A 647 -27.70 27.53 26.38
N ASP A 648 -27.57 27.33 27.69
CA ASP A 648 -26.62 26.38 28.27
C ASP A 648 -27.31 25.53 29.35
N LYS A 649 -26.82 24.30 29.55
CA LYS A 649 -27.34 23.33 30.54
C LYS A 649 -26.20 22.59 31.20
N ARG A 650 -26.38 22.29 32.48
CA ARG A 650 -25.42 21.55 33.28
C ARG A 650 -26.06 20.25 33.79
N TYR A 651 -25.29 19.17 33.86
CA TYR A 651 -25.70 17.90 34.48
C TYR A 651 -24.54 17.29 35.30
N GLY A 652 -24.77 16.96 36.56
CA GLY A 652 -23.77 16.28 37.38
C GLY A 652 -24.27 15.85 38.76
N GLY A 653 -23.42 15.10 39.48
CA GLY A 653 -23.61 14.65 40.85
C GLY A 653 -22.84 15.53 41.82
N SER A 654 -22.29 14.96 42.90
CA SER A 654 -21.54 15.71 43.93
C SER A 654 -20.02 15.70 43.75
N LEU A 655 -19.51 14.90 42.81
CA LEU A 655 -18.10 14.73 42.48
C LEU A 655 -17.88 15.01 40.98
N ASN A 656 -16.75 14.57 40.42
CA ASN A 656 -16.43 14.83 39.01
C ASN A 656 -17.26 13.92 38.08
N ASP A 657 -17.88 14.57 37.10
CA ASP A 657 -18.65 14.03 36.00
C ASP A 657 -18.07 14.62 34.69
N LEU A 658 -17.26 13.81 34.00
CA LEU A 658 -16.44 14.23 32.86
C LEU A 658 -17.04 13.73 31.54
N LEU A 659 -17.62 14.65 30.76
CA LEU A 659 -18.21 14.32 29.46
C LEU A 659 -17.11 13.90 28.47
N SER A 660 -17.34 12.84 27.70
CA SER A 660 -16.43 12.40 26.63
C SER A 660 -17.09 12.30 25.27
N GLY A 661 -18.41 12.06 25.22
CA GLY A 661 -19.17 11.86 23.99
C GLY A 661 -20.53 12.54 23.98
N ILE A 662 -21.00 12.88 22.78
CA ILE A 662 -22.34 13.37 22.51
C ILE A 662 -22.82 12.80 21.18
N VAL A 663 -24.09 12.38 21.14
CA VAL A 663 -24.74 11.89 19.91
C VAL A 663 -26.10 12.54 19.75
N GLU A 664 -26.39 13.08 18.56
CA GLU A 664 -27.73 13.54 18.20
C GLU A 664 -28.64 12.33 17.94
N THR A 665 -29.82 12.37 18.54
CA THR A 665 -30.80 11.28 18.50
C THR A 665 -31.87 11.52 17.44
N ALA A 666 -32.59 10.48 17.02
CA ALA A 666 -33.55 10.56 15.92
C ALA A 666 -34.68 11.58 16.15
N ASP A 667 -35.04 11.83 17.42
CA ASP A 667 -36.07 12.79 17.83
C ASP A 667 -35.54 14.23 18.00
N GLY A 668 -34.27 14.48 17.64
CA GLY A 668 -33.61 15.78 17.74
C GLY A 668 -33.08 16.13 19.14
N GLY A 669 -33.16 15.21 20.11
CA GLY A 669 -32.47 15.34 21.39
C GLY A 669 -31.02 14.85 21.34
N TYR A 670 -30.37 14.78 22.51
CA TYR A 670 -28.98 14.34 22.63
C TYR A 670 -28.80 13.20 23.64
N LEU A 671 -27.86 12.29 23.35
CA LEU A 671 -27.30 11.36 24.31
C LEU A 671 -25.91 11.85 24.71
N LEU A 672 -25.69 12.04 26.00
CA LEU A 672 -24.40 12.44 26.58
C LEU A 672 -23.78 11.20 27.24
N SER A 673 -22.49 11.02 27.05
CA SER A 673 -21.75 9.93 27.69
C SER A 673 -20.45 10.45 28.28
N GLY A 674 -20.08 9.95 29.45
CA GLY A 674 -18.85 10.32 30.12
C GLY A 674 -18.55 9.42 31.30
N THR A 675 -17.58 9.83 32.10
CA THR A 675 -17.16 9.12 33.32
C THR A 675 -17.66 9.88 34.54
N SER A 676 -18.18 9.18 35.53
CA SER A 676 -18.71 9.75 36.76
C SER A 676 -18.10 9.09 37.98
N LEU A 677 -17.56 9.90 38.89
CA LEU A 677 -17.12 9.47 40.23
C LEU A 677 -18.24 9.63 41.26
N SER A 678 -19.38 10.20 40.87
CA SER A 678 -20.45 10.62 41.77
C SER A 678 -21.28 9.44 42.28
N GLY A 679 -21.62 9.48 43.57
CA GLY A 679 -22.74 8.72 44.12
C GLY A 679 -24.09 9.25 43.62
N LYS A 680 -25.20 8.63 44.03
CA LYS A 680 -26.55 9.11 43.70
C LYS A 680 -26.79 10.49 44.33
N SER A 681 -26.75 11.53 43.51
CA SER A 681 -26.80 12.93 43.93
C SER A 681 -27.08 13.84 42.73
N GLY A 682 -27.59 15.05 42.98
CA GLY A 682 -27.80 16.03 41.92
C GLY A 682 -28.68 15.51 40.78
N ASP A 683 -28.14 15.53 39.57
CA ASP A 683 -28.79 14.99 38.38
C ASP A 683 -28.63 13.48 38.19
N LYS A 684 -27.72 12.84 38.93
CA LYS A 684 -27.41 11.43 38.80
C LYS A 684 -28.38 10.58 39.62
N SER A 685 -29.18 9.73 38.95
CA SER A 685 -30.21 8.92 39.61
C SER A 685 -29.72 7.60 40.18
N GLN A 686 -28.51 7.17 39.78
CA GLN A 686 -27.88 5.91 40.17
C GLN A 686 -26.44 6.15 40.63
N GLY A 687 -26.03 5.61 41.78
CA GLY A 687 -24.66 5.75 42.26
C GLY A 687 -23.64 4.98 41.40
N SER A 688 -22.37 5.36 41.54
CA SER A 688 -21.24 4.54 41.05
C SER A 688 -21.26 3.15 41.70
N ARG A 689 -20.82 2.14 40.95
CA ARG A 689 -20.68 0.73 41.34
C ARG A 689 -19.27 0.40 41.82
N GLY A 690 -18.35 1.35 41.67
CA GLY A 690 -16.95 1.27 42.05
C GLY A 690 -16.31 2.66 42.10
N GLY A 691 -15.08 2.76 41.63
CA GLY A 691 -14.31 3.99 41.64
C GLY A 691 -14.86 5.06 40.69
N SER A 692 -15.00 4.73 39.41
CA SER A 692 -15.66 5.58 38.42
C SER A 692 -16.38 4.71 37.40
N ASP A 693 -17.51 5.20 36.90
CA ASP A 693 -18.37 4.46 35.98
C ASP A 693 -18.74 5.28 34.76
N PHE A 694 -19.17 4.60 33.70
CA PHE A 694 -19.85 5.26 32.59
C PHE A 694 -21.15 5.89 33.11
N TRP A 695 -21.36 7.17 32.81
CA TRP A 695 -22.61 7.86 33.07
C TRP A 695 -23.19 8.39 31.76
N ILE A 696 -24.41 7.93 31.47
CA ILE A 696 -25.11 8.18 30.22
C ILE A 696 -26.35 9.00 30.54
N VAL A 697 -26.50 10.17 29.91
CA VAL A 697 -27.60 11.10 30.13
C VAL A 697 -28.32 11.37 28.84
N ARG A 698 -29.63 11.12 28.80
CA ARG A 698 -30.50 11.44 27.66
C ARG A 698 -31.23 12.74 27.92
N VAL A 699 -31.18 13.66 26.96
CA VAL A 699 -31.84 14.97 27.04
C VAL A 699 -32.66 15.27 25.79
N ASP A 700 -33.75 16.00 25.91
CA ASP A 700 -34.52 16.45 24.74
C ASP A 700 -33.78 17.54 23.94
N LYS A 701 -34.38 18.01 22.84
CA LYS A 701 -33.82 19.05 21.96
C LYS A 701 -33.53 20.39 22.66
N ASN A 702 -34.17 20.65 23.80
CA ASN A 702 -34.02 21.85 24.61
C ASN A 702 -33.08 21.63 25.82
N GLY A 703 -32.45 20.45 25.92
CA GLY A 703 -31.58 20.08 27.02
C GLY A 703 -32.33 19.76 28.32
N LYS A 704 -33.62 19.42 28.28
CA LYS A 704 -34.29 18.85 29.47
C LYS A 704 -33.88 17.38 29.62
N LYS A 705 -33.38 17.00 30.79
CA LYS A 705 -33.07 15.59 31.09
C LYS A 705 -34.32 14.72 31.02
N LEU A 706 -34.22 13.63 30.29
CA LEU A 706 -35.26 12.61 30.13
C LEU A 706 -34.99 11.41 31.03
N TRP A 707 -33.76 10.88 30.99
CA TRP A 707 -33.30 9.80 31.86
C TRP A 707 -31.77 9.81 31.96
N ASP A 708 -31.23 9.14 32.97
CA ASP A 708 -29.80 8.82 33.08
C ASP A 708 -29.58 7.38 33.53
N LYS A 709 -28.42 6.81 33.19
CA LYS A 709 -27.99 5.45 33.53
C LYS A 709 -26.50 5.41 33.87
N THR A 710 -26.15 4.60 34.85
CA THR A 710 -24.77 4.29 35.20
C THR A 710 -24.42 2.89 34.70
N TYR A 711 -23.22 2.69 34.17
CA TYR A 711 -22.69 1.39 33.74
C TYR A 711 -21.24 1.19 34.18
N GLY A 712 -20.93 0.09 34.88
CA GLY A 712 -19.57 -0.21 35.36
C GLY A 712 -19.48 -1.39 36.32
N GLY A 713 -18.33 -1.51 36.98
CA GLY A 713 -17.98 -2.55 37.94
C GLY A 713 -17.37 -1.99 39.22
N SER A 714 -16.67 -2.83 39.98
CA SER A 714 -16.06 -2.42 41.26
C SER A 714 -14.77 -1.61 41.11
N GLY A 715 -14.19 -1.56 39.92
CA GLY A 715 -12.95 -0.86 39.57
C GLY A 715 -13.20 0.53 38.97
N GLN A 716 -12.37 0.91 38.01
CA GLN A 716 -12.46 2.13 37.20
C GLN A 716 -12.96 1.78 35.80
N ASP A 717 -14.08 2.37 35.40
CA ASP A 717 -14.73 2.21 34.11
C ASP A 717 -14.92 3.59 33.46
N GLU A 718 -14.10 3.90 32.45
CA GLU A 718 -13.99 5.23 31.87
C GLU A 718 -14.50 5.28 30.42
N ALA A 719 -15.54 6.09 30.14
CA ALA A 719 -16.12 6.20 28.81
C ALA A 719 -15.36 7.21 27.95
N PHE A 720 -15.03 6.87 26.70
CA PHE A 720 -14.27 7.75 25.79
C PHE A 720 -14.99 8.07 24.48
N SER A 721 -15.87 7.19 24.01
CA SER A 721 -16.55 7.35 22.72
C SER A 721 -17.98 6.81 22.77
N SER A 722 -18.85 7.39 21.96
CA SER A 722 -20.22 6.93 21.79
C SER A 722 -20.72 7.18 20.38
N GLY A 723 -21.69 6.38 19.95
CA GLY A 723 -22.32 6.52 18.65
C GLY A 723 -23.69 5.86 18.59
N ARG A 724 -24.36 6.02 17.45
CA ARG A 724 -25.65 5.41 17.15
C ARG A 724 -25.51 4.22 16.23
N ASN A 725 -26.34 3.20 16.45
CA ASN A 725 -26.57 2.09 15.55
C ASN A 725 -28.09 1.99 15.32
N GLY A 726 -28.59 2.70 14.31
CA GLY A 726 -30.02 2.91 14.10
C GLY A 726 -30.65 3.77 15.22
N ASN A 727 -31.59 3.18 15.96
CA ASN A 727 -32.21 3.78 17.14
C ASN A 727 -31.47 3.49 18.44
N ASP A 728 -30.58 2.49 18.42
CA ASP A 728 -29.79 2.07 19.57
C ASP A 728 -28.48 2.84 19.64
N PHE A 729 -27.78 2.68 20.77
CA PHE A 729 -26.53 3.35 21.06
C PHE A 729 -25.43 2.33 21.33
N PHE A 730 -24.18 2.74 21.08
CA PHE A 730 -23.03 2.06 21.63
C PHE A 730 -22.15 3.07 22.39
N ILE A 731 -21.57 2.62 23.50
CA ILE A 731 -20.62 3.37 24.30
C ILE A 731 -19.34 2.53 24.36
N ALA A 732 -18.20 3.15 24.09
CA ALA A 732 -16.90 2.51 24.15
C ALA A 732 -15.99 3.28 25.12
N GLY A 733 -15.24 2.53 25.90
CA GLY A 733 -14.33 3.07 26.89
C GLY A 733 -13.29 2.03 27.27
N GLN A 734 -12.75 2.17 28.47
CA GLN A 734 -11.84 1.20 29.06
C GLN A 734 -12.24 0.87 30.49
N SER A 735 -11.73 -0.23 31.01
CA SER A 735 -12.11 -0.73 32.32
C SER A 735 -11.07 -1.67 32.91
N ASP A 736 -10.78 -1.57 34.20
CA ASP A 736 -10.00 -2.56 34.98
C ASP A 736 -10.89 -3.48 35.84
N SER A 737 -12.21 -3.33 35.75
CA SER A 737 -13.17 -4.02 36.59
C SER A 737 -13.19 -5.54 36.35
N PRO A 738 -13.35 -6.36 37.42
CA PRO A 738 -13.66 -7.78 37.28
C PRO A 738 -15.08 -8.00 36.73
N ALA A 739 -15.44 -9.26 36.44
CA ALA A 739 -16.80 -9.61 36.08
C ALA A 739 -17.76 -9.35 37.26
N GLY A 740 -18.95 -8.81 36.98
CA GLY A 740 -19.93 -8.44 38.00
C GLY A 740 -20.66 -7.14 37.66
N ALA A 741 -21.71 -6.82 38.42
CA ALA A 741 -22.58 -5.69 38.15
C ALA A 741 -23.09 -5.65 36.69
N ASP A 742 -22.55 -4.77 35.85
CA ASP A 742 -22.88 -4.75 34.42
C ASP A 742 -21.81 -5.37 33.52
N LYS A 743 -20.62 -5.71 34.03
CA LYS A 743 -19.55 -6.26 33.20
C LYS A 743 -19.70 -7.77 33.08
N THR A 744 -19.90 -8.28 31.86
CA THR A 744 -20.09 -9.72 31.62
C THR A 744 -18.81 -10.53 31.83
N ARG A 745 -17.63 -9.92 31.55
CA ARG A 745 -16.31 -10.54 31.74
C ARG A 745 -15.34 -9.52 32.29
N GLY A 746 -14.49 -9.92 33.24
CA GLY A 746 -13.45 -9.06 33.80
C GLY A 746 -12.34 -8.74 32.82
N SER A 747 -11.62 -7.66 33.09
CA SER A 747 -10.40 -7.29 32.36
C SER A 747 -9.25 -8.28 32.64
N GLN A 748 -8.24 -8.30 31.77
CA GLN A 748 -7.07 -9.18 31.84
C GLN A 748 -5.81 -8.37 32.14
N GLY A 749 -5.29 -8.52 33.36
CA GLY A 749 -4.14 -7.75 33.82
C GLY A 749 -4.54 -6.32 34.20
N GLY A 750 -4.59 -5.41 33.22
CA GLY A 750 -4.81 -3.97 33.41
C GLY A 750 -6.16 -3.48 32.92
N LYS A 751 -6.20 -2.22 32.47
CA LYS A 751 -7.36 -1.63 31.78
C LYS A 751 -7.49 -2.24 30.39
N ASP A 752 -8.70 -2.67 30.02
CA ASP A 752 -9.01 -3.19 28.70
C ASP A 752 -10.12 -2.38 28.03
N PHE A 753 -10.22 -2.43 26.70
CA PHE A 753 -11.33 -1.83 25.98
C PHE A 753 -12.66 -2.48 26.43
N TRP A 754 -13.67 -1.65 26.69
CA TRP A 754 -15.02 -2.09 27.04
C TRP A 754 -16.05 -1.43 26.13
N LEU A 755 -16.77 -2.25 25.37
CA LEU A 755 -17.81 -1.85 24.43
C LEU A 755 -19.18 -2.29 24.94
N LEU A 756 -20.10 -1.35 25.04
CA LEU A 756 -21.45 -1.53 25.55
C LEU A 756 -22.47 -1.18 24.47
N LYS A 757 -23.44 -2.07 24.20
CA LYS A 757 -24.61 -1.77 23.37
C LYS A 757 -25.83 -1.51 24.25
N LEU A 758 -26.50 -0.40 23.98
CA LEU A 758 -27.69 0.04 24.70
C LEU A 758 -28.86 0.22 23.73
N THR A 759 -30.06 -0.09 24.20
CA THR A 759 -31.31 0.28 23.52
C THR A 759 -31.52 1.79 23.53
N SER A 760 -32.48 2.28 22.73
CA SER A 760 -32.90 3.69 22.73
C SER A 760 -33.38 4.23 24.09
N THR A 761 -33.85 3.37 24.99
CA THR A 761 -34.27 3.69 26.36
C THR A 761 -33.11 3.61 27.38
N GLY A 762 -31.92 3.28 26.89
CA GLY A 762 -30.72 3.17 27.68
C GLY A 762 -30.58 1.85 28.42
N ALA A 763 -31.37 0.81 28.13
CA ALA A 763 -31.19 -0.53 28.72
C ALA A 763 -30.05 -1.29 28.01
N LYS A 764 -29.18 -1.98 28.78
CA LYS A 764 -28.08 -2.79 28.24
C LYS A 764 -28.60 -3.98 27.43
N VAL A 765 -28.09 -4.11 26.20
CA VAL A 765 -28.31 -5.27 25.34
C VAL A 765 -27.18 -6.29 25.55
N TRP A 766 -25.94 -5.86 25.39
CA TRP A 766 -24.75 -6.67 25.63
C TRP A 766 -23.54 -5.77 25.92
N ASP A 767 -22.48 -6.38 26.48
CA ASP A 767 -21.17 -5.76 26.63
C ASP A 767 -20.04 -6.73 26.25
N LYS A 768 -18.90 -6.18 25.81
CA LYS A 768 -17.74 -6.92 25.28
C LYS A 768 -16.45 -6.27 25.75
N ARG A 769 -15.46 -7.10 26.05
CA ARG A 769 -14.12 -6.68 26.48
C ARG A 769 -13.08 -7.11 25.45
N PHE A 770 -12.10 -6.26 25.20
CA PHE A 770 -10.94 -6.56 24.34
C PHE A 770 -9.66 -6.02 24.97
N GLY A 771 -8.66 -6.86 25.15
CA GLY A 771 -7.37 -6.47 25.72
C GLY A 771 -6.39 -7.63 25.87
N GLY A 772 -5.21 -7.30 26.37
CA GLY A 772 -4.04 -8.16 26.57
C GLY A 772 -3.75 -8.40 28.04
N SER A 773 -2.49 -8.25 28.46
CA SER A 773 -2.01 -8.56 29.82
C SER A 773 -1.56 -7.32 30.60
N LYS A 774 -1.49 -6.17 29.94
CA LYS A 774 -1.20 -4.85 30.51
C LYS A 774 -2.31 -3.88 30.08
N ASP A 775 -2.12 -2.59 30.35
CA ASP A 775 -3.09 -1.58 29.98
C ASP A 775 -3.24 -1.46 28.45
N ASP A 776 -4.50 -1.41 28.01
CA ASP A 776 -4.96 -1.12 26.66
C ASP A 776 -5.99 0.01 26.75
N GLU A 777 -5.59 1.19 26.27
CA GLU A 777 -6.34 2.42 26.49
C GLU A 777 -7.11 2.86 25.25
N LEU A 778 -8.44 2.84 25.33
CA LEU A 778 -9.30 3.26 24.22
C LEU A 778 -9.35 4.79 24.12
N LYS A 779 -9.25 5.34 22.90
CA LYS A 779 -9.40 6.78 22.64
C LYS A 779 -10.49 7.12 21.63
N ALA A 780 -10.77 6.22 20.69
CA ALA A 780 -11.77 6.43 19.65
C ALA A 780 -12.50 5.14 19.28
N SER A 781 -13.71 5.30 18.72
CA SER A 781 -14.41 4.19 18.07
C SER A 781 -15.33 4.70 16.96
N ILE A 782 -15.60 3.85 15.97
CA ILE A 782 -16.55 4.12 14.88
C ILE A 782 -17.42 2.90 14.60
N LEU A 783 -18.63 3.16 14.09
CA LEU A 783 -19.46 2.15 13.43
C LEU A 783 -19.19 2.22 11.93
N THR A 784 -18.76 1.12 11.33
CA THR A 784 -18.47 1.04 9.90
C THR A 784 -19.73 0.82 9.09
N LYS A 785 -19.65 1.05 7.77
CA LYS A 785 -20.81 0.90 6.84
C LYS A 785 -21.41 -0.51 6.83
N ASP A 786 -20.62 -1.55 7.11
CA ASP A 786 -21.06 -2.94 7.23
C ASP A 786 -21.69 -3.28 8.60
N GLY A 787 -21.80 -2.29 9.50
CA GLY A 787 -22.38 -2.45 10.83
C GLY A 787 -21.41 -2.98 11.89
N SER A 788 -20.14 -3.21 11.55
CA SER A 788 -19.08 -3.55 12.48
C SER A 788 -18.64 -2.36 13.34
N TYR A 789 -17.96 -2.65 14.45
CA TYR A 789 -17.33 -1.66 15.32
C TYR A 789 -15.83 -1.69 15.12
N ILE A 790 -15.20 -0.52 15.02
CA ILE A 790 -13.75 -0.37 15.17
C ILE A 790 -13.50 0.36 16.48
N LEU A 791 -12.69 -0.25 17.34
CA LEU A 791 -12.18 0.33 18.58
C LEU A 791 -10.72 0.67 18.37
N ALA A 792 -10.29 1.85 18.81
CA ALA A 792 -8.97 2.38 18.52
C ALA A 792 -8.38 3.09 19.73
N GLY A 793 -7.11 2.82 19.99
CA GLY A 793 -6.37 3.37 21.11
C GLY A 793 -4.92 2.93 21.10
N LYS A 794 -4.28 2.92 22.27
CA LYS A 794 -2.91 2.42 22.42
C LYS A 794 -2.88 1.19 23.31
N SER A 795 -1.83 0.39 23.15
CA SER A 795 -1.66 -0.85 23.90
C SER A 795 -0.23 -0.97 24.40
N PHE A 796 -0.07 -1.25 25.69
CA PHE A 796 1.22 -1.56 26.33
C PHE A 796 1.48 -3.08 26.38
N SER A 797 0.48 -3.87 26.03
CA SER A 797 0.49 -5.32 26.10
C SER A 797 1.41 -5.94 25.04
N ASP A 798 2.06 -7.06 25.39
CA ASP A 798 2.58 -7.99 24.39
C ASP A 798 1.48 -8.94 23.92
N LYS A 799 1.77 -9.84 22.97
CA LYS A 799 0.81 -10.80 22.44
C LYS A 799 0.17 -11.62 23.58
N SER A 800 -1.09 -11.35 23.86
CA SER A 800 -1.86 -11.94 24.95
C SER A 800 -3.34 -11.58 24.80
N GLY A 801 -4.24 -12.41 25.35
CA GLY A 801 -5.68 -12.14 25.29
C GLY A 801 -6.19 -11.97 23.85
N ASN A 802 -6.79 -10.82 23.54
CA ASN A 802 -7.23 -10.45 22.19
C ASN A 802 -6.13 -9.81 21.33
N LYS A 803 -4.99 -9.46 21.91
CA LYS A 803 -3.88 -8.84 21.20
C LYS A 803 -3.05 -9.90 20.49
N SER A 804 -3.02 -9.85 19.16
CA SER A 804 -2.38 -10.87 18.33
C SER A 804 -0.89 -10.62 18.05
N GLN A 805 -0.39 -9.42 18.32
CA GLN A 805 0.97 -8.97 18.03
C GLN A 805 1.66 -8.41 19.28
N ASN A 806 2.97 -8.63 19.43
CA ASN A 806 3.78 -8.02 20.49
C ASN A 806 3.85 -6.49 20.34
N SER A 807 4.27 -5.79 21.39
CA SER A 807 4.61 -4.37 21.29
C SER A 807 5.96 -4.20 20.56
N GLN A 808 6.17 -3.11 19.81
CA GLN A 808 7.46 -2.77 19.17
C GLN A 808 8.23 -1.76 20.01
N GLY A 809 7.54 -1.07 20.91
CA GLY A 809 8.10 -0.12 21.86
C GLY A 809 7.34 -0.15 23.19
N SER A 810 7.23 1.01 23.81
CA SER A 810 6.52 1.18 25.08
C SER A 810 5.01 1.02 24.92
N SER A 811 4.43 1.65 23.90
CA SER A 811 3.04 1.41 23.51
C SER A 811 2.86 1.67 22.03
N ASP A 812 2.02 0.88 21.38
CA ASP A 812 1.75 1.02 19.96
C ASP A 812 0.29 1.45 19.72
N TYR A 813 -0.02 1.98 18.53
CA TYR A 813 -1.41 2.05 18.08
C TYR A 813 -2.00 0.64 18.08
N TRP A 814 -3.20 0.50 18.63
CA TRP A 814 -3.92 -0.74 18.64
C TRP A 814 -5.37 -0.52 18.23
N ILE A 815 -5.80 -1.30 17.25
CA ILE A 815 -7.17 -1.29 16.75
C ILE A 815 -7.78 -2.68 16.82
N VAL A 816 -9.07 -2.74 17.15
CA VAL A 816 -9.84 -3.98 17.22
C VAL A 816 -11.09 -3.82 16.36
N LYS A 817 -11.33 -4.77 15.45
CA LYS A 817 -12.61 -4.91 14.76
C LYS A 817 -13.49 -5.92 15.47
N ALA A 818 -14.72 -5.52 15.74
CA ALA A 818 -15.78 -6.39 16.18
C ALA A 818 -16.94 -6.38 15.18
N ASP A 819 -17.65 -7.49 15.04
CA ASP A 819 -18.83 -7.56 14.17
C ASP A 819 -20.03 -6.78 14.73
N LYS A 820 -21.16 -6.83 14.01
CA LYS A 820 -22.42 -6.16 14.40
C LYS A 820 -22.98 -6.59 15.77
N ASP A 821 -22.58 -7.77 16.25
CA ASP A 821 -22.99 -8.35 17.53
C ASP A 821 -21.90 -8.16 18.61
N GLY A 822 -20.84 -7.41 18.28
CA GLY A 822 -19.72 -7.09 19.15
C GLY A 822 -18.73 -8.25 19.31
N MET A 823 -18.77 -9.27 18.47
CA MET A 823 -17.81 -10.38 18.55
C MET A 823 -16.50 -9.99 17.88
N TYR A 824 -15.37 -10.29 18.54
CA TYR A 824 -14.03 -10.08 18.02
C TYR A 824 -13.87 -10.70 16.62
N GLN A 825 -13.30 -9.93 15.68
CA GLN A 825 -12.96 -10.40 14.35
C GLN A 825 -11.43 -10.44 14.17
N TRP A 826 -10.76 -9.34 14.50
CA TRP A 826 -9.31 -9.22 14.47
C TRP A 826 -8.87 -7.99 15.26
N ASP A 827 -7.57 -7.92 15.54
CA ASP A 827 -6.88 -6.71 15.99
C ASP A 827 -5.67 -6.42 15.09
N LYS A 828 -5.17 -5.18 15.15
CA LYS A 828 -3.92 -4.77 14.48
C LYS A 828 -3.15 -3.81 15.35
N ARG A 829 -1.82 -3.92 15.27
CA ARG A 829 -0.87 -3.00 15.89
C ARG A 829 -0.13 -2.17 14.84
N PHE A 830 0.09 -0.88 15.11
CA PHE A 830 1.05 -0.05 14.38
C PHE A 830 1.96 0.72 15.34
N GLY A 831 3.29 0.60 15.25
CA GLY A 831 4.20 1.29 16.19
C GLY A 831 5.67 1.32 15.77
N GLY A 832 6.50 1.96 16.60
CA GLY A 832 7.95 2.02 16.50
C GLY A 832 8.62 1.63 17.82
N SER A 833 9.90 1.97 18.01
CA SER A 833 10.62 1.65 19.25
C SER A 833 10.19 2.48 20.46
N GLY A 834 9.42 3.54 20.25
CA GLY A 834 8.99 4.52 21.25
C GLY A 834 7.55 4.34 21.73
N THR A 835 6.82 5.44 21.81
CA THR A 835 5.44 5.55 22.29
C THR A 835 4.56 6.13 21.20
N GLU A 836 3.60 5.33 20.75
CA GLU A 836 2.54 5.74 19.85
C GLU A 836 1.19 5.84 20.58
N ASP A 837 0.54 6.99 20.47
CA ASP A 837 -0.75 7.27 21.09
C ASP A 837 -1.82 7.57 20.02
N LEU A 838 -2.63 6.55 19.69
CA LEU A 838 -3.70 6.65 18.70
C LEU A 838 -4.87 7.43 19.27
N ARG A 839 -5.27 8.52 18.61
CA ARG A 839 -6.32 9.41 19.12
C ARG A 839 -7.58 9.44 18.28
N ALA A 840 -7.48 9.14 16.99
CA ALA A 840 -8.61 9.17 16.07
C ALA A 840 -8.54 8.04 15.04
N VAL A 841 -9.72 7.59 14.63
CA VAL A 841 -9.92 6.65 13.52
C VAL A 841 -11.09 7.10 12.67
N THR A 842 -10.96 6.99 11.35
CA THR A 842 -12.07 7.24 10.41
C THR A 842 -12.06 6.21 9.29
N GLN A 843 -13.25 5.84 8.80
CA GLN A 843 -13.36 4.95 7.65
C GLN A 843 -13.14 5.75 6.35
N THR A 844 -12.22 5.30 5.51
CA THR A 844 -11.90 5.96 4.24
C THR A 844 -12.88 5.55 3.13
N ALA A 845 -12.91 6.32 2.04
CA ALA A 845 -13.92 6.13 0.97
C ALA A 845 -13.82 4.77 0.28
N ASP A 846 -12.59 4.29 0.13
CA ASP A 846 -12.22 2.96 -0.37
C ASP A 846 -12.61 1.81 0.58
N GLY A 847 -13.16 2.11 1.77
CA GLY A 847 -13.54 1.13 2.78
C GLY A 847 -12.44 0.81 3.80
N GLY A 848 -11.25 1.38 3.63
CA GLY A 848 -10.13 1.26 4.58
C GLY A 848 -10.32 2.10 5.84
N LEU A 849 -9.25 2.23 6.61
CA LEU A 849 -9.21 3.07 7.81
C LEU A 849 -8.08 4.08 7.70
N LEU A 850 -8.27 5.27 8.25
CA LEU A 850 -7.20 6.21 8.53
C LEU A 850 -7.10 6.33 10.05
N LEU A 851 -5.94 5.98 10.58
CA LEU A 851 -5.57 6.08 11.98
C LEU A 851 -4.73 7.33 12.15
N ALA A 852 -4.93 8.07 13.23
CA ALA A 852 -4.17 9.28 13.47
C ALA A 852 -3.99 9.55 14.97
N GLY A 853 -2.79 9.95 15.34
CA GLY A 853 -2.38 10.20 16.71
C GLY A 853 -1.02 10.87 16.75
N LYS A 854 -0.26 10.60 17.80
CA LYS A 854 1.13 11.07 17.92
C LYS A 854 2.14 9.94 18.12
N SER A 855 3.40 10.19 17.82
CA SER A 855 4.51 9.25 17.97
C SER A 855 5.79 10.01 18.33
N ASP A 856 6.59 9.50 19.26
CA ASP A 856 7.97 9.97 19.51
C ASP A 856 9.03 9.11 18.79
N SER A 857 8.60 8.06 18.09
CA SER A 857 9.50 7.13 17.42
C SER A 857 10.18 7.76 16.21
N GLY A 858 11.49 7.52 16.11
CA GLY A 858 12.23 7.63 14.85
C GLY A 858 11.89 6.49 13.87
N VAL A 859 12.72 6.30 12.84
CA VAL A 859 12.54 5.23 11.84
C VAL A 859 12.76 3.87 12.51
N SER A 860 11.68 3.15 12.77
CA SER A 860 11.67 1.85 13.46
C SER A 860 10.27 1.22 13.35
N GLY A 861 10.19 -0.12 13.31
CA GLY A 861 8.90 -0.81 13.20
C GLY A 861 8.13 -0.36 11.96
N ASP A 862 6.90 0.11 12.16
CA ASP A 862 6.02 0.64 11.11
C ASP A 862 6.29 2.12 10.74
N ARG A 863 7.15 2.82 11.49
CA ARG A 863 7.52 4.22 11.24
C ARG A 863 8.56 4.32 10.14
N THR A 864 8.21 5.01 9.05
CA THR A 864 9.07 5.17 7.86
C THR A 864 9.74 6.53 7.76
N GLN A 865 9.42 7.46 8.67
CA GLN A 865 9.98 8.82 8.69
C GLN A 865 10.63 9.11 10.05
N PRO A 866 11.76 9.85 10.08
CA PRO A 866 12.37 10.26 11.33
C PRO A 866 11.45 11.20 12.10
N SER A 867 11.50 11.11 13.43
CA SER A 867 10.86 12.08 14.30
C SER A 867 11.44 13.47 14.06
N GLN A 868 10.60 14.50 14.08
CA GLN A 868 11.01 15.88 14.23
C GLN A 868 10.76 16.27 15.68
N GLY A 869 11.83 16.40 16.47
CA GLY A 869 11.69 16.83 17.86
C GLY A 869 11.19 15.75 18.82
N GLY A 870 10.22 16.13 19.66
CA GLY A 870 9.69 15.31 20.75
C GLY A 870 8.63 14.33 20.27
N THR A 871 7.45 14.85 19.92
CA THR A 871 6.34 14.04 19.39
C THR A 871 5.78 14.68 18.13
N ASP A 872 5.57 13.88 17.09
CA ASP A 872 4.96 14.32 15.82
C ASP A 872 3.52 13.83 15.71
N PHE A 873 2.71 14.50 14.88
CA PHE A 873 1.51 13.86 14.34
C PHE A 873 1.93 12.64 13.51
N TRP A 874 1.25 11.51 13.68
CA TRP A 874 1.46 10.32 12.87
C TRP A 874 0.13 9.81 12.32
N LEU A 875 0.06 9.71 10.99
CA LEU A 875 -1.10 9.22 10.25
C LEU A 875 -0.74 7.88 9.60
N VAL A 876 -1.63 6.90 9.73
CA VAL A 876 -1.47 5.55 9.17
C VAL A 876 -2.71 5.21 8.35
N LYS A 877 -2.55 5.07 7.03
CA LYS A 877 -3.63 4.61 6.15
C LYS A 877 -3.62 3.10 6.07
N VAL A 878 -4.70 2.47 6.49
CA VAL A 878 -4.91 1.02 6.41
C VAL A 878 -5.81 0.71 5.21
N ALA A 879 -5.42 -0.28 4.40
CA ALA A 879 -6.24 -0.78 3.29
C ALA A 879 -7.65 -1.21 3.76
N PRO A 880 -8.67 -1.12 2.88
CA PRO A 880 -9.90 -1.88 3.08
C PRO A 880 -9.61 -3.36 3.25
N GLU A 881 -10.45 -4.04 4.02
CA GLU A 881 -10.55 -5.48 3.87
C GLU A 881 -11.03 -5.79 2.46
N ILE A 882 -10.15 -6.34 1.63
CA ILE A 882 -10.59 -7.03 0.43
C ILE A 882 -11.21 -8.32 0.94
N LYS A 883 -12.53 -8.30 1.19
CA LYS A 883 -13.28 -9.54 1.13
C LYS A 883 -13.01 -10.08 -0.26
N SER A 884 -12.32 -11.23 -0.33
CA SER A 884 -12.23 -12.03 -1.55
C SER A 884 -13.58 -11.92 -2.26
N ILE A 885 -13.59 -11.32 -3.46
CA ILE A 885 -14.80 -11.26 -4.29
C ILE A 885 -14.96 -12.60 -5.01
N VAL A 886 -14.57 -13.70 -4.37
CA VAL A 886 -15.15 -15.01 -4.66
C VAL A 886 -16.39 -15.08 -3.80
N ALA A 887 -17.54 -14.72 -4.39
CA ALA A 887 -18.78 -15.28 -3.91
C ALA A 887 -18.53 -16.80 -3.85
N ALA A 888 -18.56 -17.38 -2.64
CA ALA A 888 -18.67 -18.81 -2.48
C ALA A 888 -19.94 -19.20 -3.26
N ARG A 889 -19.76 -19.70 -4.48
CA ARG A 889 -20.75 -20.60 -5.05
C ARG A 889 -20.68 -21.80 -4.13
N GLU A 890 -21.65 -21.90 -3.22
CA GLU A 890 -21.96 -23.19 -2.62
C GLU A 890 -22.01 -24.20 -3.76
N ALA A 891 -21.15 -25.21 -3.66
CA ALA A 891 -21.15 -26.33 -4.57
C ALA A 891 -22.50 -27.03 -4.37
N VAL A 892 -23.47 -26.71 -5.21
CA VAL A 892 -24.59 -27.61 -5.45
C VAL A 892 -24.00 -28.79 -6.21
N GLU A 893 -24.21 -29.99 -5.66
CA GLU A 893 -23.82 -31.24 -6.30
C GLU A 893 -24.31 -31.29 -7.75
N VAL A 894 -23.40 -31.70 -8.62
CA VAL A 894 -23.63 -31.85 -10.05
C VAL A 894 -24.50 -33.08 -10.27
N GLU A 895 -25.77 -32.89 -10.58
CA GLU A 895 -26.44 -33.79 -11.51
C GLU A 895 -26.04 -33.40 -12.94
N GLU A 896 -25.79 -34.43 -13.76
CA GLU A 896 -25.27 -34.37 -15.12
C GLU A 896 -26.04 -33.41 -16.08
N PRO A 897 -25.38 -32.91 -17.14
CA PRO A 897 -25.80 -31.70 -17.83
C PRO A 897 -26.92 -31.93 -18.84
N ALA A 898 -28.03 -31.22 -18.68
CA ALA A 898 -28.92 -30.88 -19.78
C ALA A 898 -28.49 -29.56 -20.43
N ILE A 899 -27.90 -29.67 -21.62
CA ILE A 899 -27.81 -28.74 -22.76
C ILE A 899 -28.02 -27.21 -22.48
N ARG A 900 -27.02 -26.40 -22.85
CA ARG A 900 -27.00 -24.92 -22.81
C ARG A 900 -28.18 -24.27 -23.55
N THR A 901 -28.66 -23.14 -23.04
CA THR A 901 -28.48 -21.77 -23.63
C THR A 901 -29.40 -20.75 -22.94
N SER A 902 -28.88 -19.53 -22.69
CA SER A 902 -29.43 -18.22 -23.13
C SER A 902 -28.88 -17.08 -22.24
N GLN A 903 -28.06 -16.20 -22.82
CA GLN A 903 -27.58 -14.96 -22.18
C GLN A 903 -28.57 -13.82 -22.46
N VAL A 904 -28.74 -12.90 -21.50
CA VAL A 904 -29.43 -11.63 -21.72
C VAL A 904 -28.67 -10.81 -22.77
N ASN A 905 -29.33 -10.45 -23.87
CA ASN A 905 -28.76 -9.62 -24.91
C ASN A 905 -29.42 -8.23 -24.88
N LEU A 906 -28.66 -7.19 -24.51
CA LEU A 906 -29.10 -5.79 -24.53
C LEU A 906 -28.16 -4.99 -25.46
N ILE A 907 -28.69 -4.52 -26.58
CA ILE A 907 -27.93 -3.79 -27.60
C ILE A 907 -28.63 -2.46 -27.89
N ALA A 908 -27.93 -1.35 -27.69
CA ALA A 908 -28.34 -0.05 -28.16
C ALA A 908 -27.55 0.37 -29.41
N TYR A 909 -28.26 0.60 -30.53
CA TYR A 909 -27.65 1.02 -31.80
C TYR A 909 -28.53 2.05 -32.53
N PRO A 910 -27.95 3.09 -33.16
CA PRO A 910 -26.54 3.46 -33.13
C PRO A 910 -26.10 4.00 -31.76
N ASN A 911 -24.82 3.86 -31.42
CA ASN A 911 -24.19 4.45 -30.24
C ASN A 911 -22.70 4.69 -30.54
N PRO A 912 -22.23 5.95 -30.67
CA PRO A 912 -22.95 7.21 -30.42
C PRO A 912 -24.13 7.49 -31.38
N PHE A 913 -25.05 8.37 -30.99
CA PHE A 913 -26.21 8.77 -31.81
C PHE A 913 -26.55 10.26 -31.63
N SER A 914 -27.23 10.86 -32.61
CA SER A 914 -27.62 12.28 -32.57
C SER A 914 -29.10 12.51 -32.26
N ASP A 915 -29.98 11.79 -32.96
CA ASP A 915 -31.43 12.00 -32.83
C ASP A 915 -32.14 10.86 -32.10
N LYS A 916 -31.83 9.60 -32.48
CA LYS A 916 -32.51 8.41 -31.95
C LYS A 916 -31.57 7.24 -31.72
N VAL A 917 -31.90 6.42 -30.74
CA VAL A 917 -31.27 5.11 -30.47
C VAL A 917 -32.33 4.03 -30.36
N THR A 918 -32.06 2.87 -30.97
CA THR A 918 -32.91 1.68 -30.83
C THR A 918 -32.27 0.75 -29.82
N ILE A 919 -33.03 0.37 -28.80
CA ILE A 919 -32.63 -0.56 -27.75
C ILE A 919 -33.31 -1.90 -28.03
N THR A 920 -32.49 -2.90 -28.30
CA THR A 920 -32.90 -4.27 -28.55
C THR A 920 -32.60 -5.12 -27.31
N LEU A 921 -33.63 -5.78 -26.77
CA LEU A 921 -33.54 -6.64 -25.60
C LEU A 921 -34.03 -8.05 -25.94
N THR A 922 -33.26 -9.08 -25.59
CA THR A 922 -33.72 -10.48 -25.57
C THR A 922 -33.40 -11.10 -24.22
N LEU A 923 -34.40 -11.68 -23.56
CA LEU A 923 -34.24 -12.35 -22.27
C LEU A 923 -34.29 -13.88 -22.42
N PRO A 924 -33.53 -14.63 -21.61
CA PRO A 924 -33.55 -16.09 -21.63
C PRO A 924 -34.86 -16.72 -21.12
N GLN A 925 -35.58 -16.00 -20.27
CA GLN A 925 -36.85 -16.41 -19.66
C GLN A 925 -37.83 -15.24 -19.62
N ALA A 926 -39.12 -15.55 -19.64
CA ALA A 926 -40.17 -14.55 -19.54
C ALA A 926 -40.19 -13.96 -18.13
N GLN A 927 -39.98 -12.65 -18.01
CA GLN A 927 -39.98 -11.96 -16.73
C GLN A 927 -40.25 -10.46 -16.89
N PRO A 928 -40.73 -9.78 -15.83
CA PRO A 928 -40.84 -8.33 -15.84
C PRO A 928 -39.47 -7.68 -16.01
N ALA A 929 -39.40 -6.68 -16.88
CA ALA A 929 -38.21 -5.90 -17.16
C ALA A 929 -38.54 -4.41 -17.12
N THR A 930 -37.62 -3.62 -16.57
CA THR A 930 -37.67 -2.16 -16.60
C THR A 930 -36.42 -1.64 -17.29
N ILE A 931 -36.57 -0.77 -18.27
CA ILE A 931 -35.47 -0.08 -18.94
C ILE A 931 -35.55 1.40 -18.58
N THR A 932 -34.55 1.91 -17.88
CA THR A 932 -34.49 3.31 -17.41
C THR A 932 -33.23 4.00 -17.94
N MET A 933 -33.38 5.26 -18.34
CA MET A 933 -32.27 6.12 -18.77
C MET A 933 -31.85 7.05 -17.62
N TYR A 934 -30.55 7.19 -17.41
CA TYR A 934 -29.94 8.12 -16.45
C TYR A 934 -28.95 9.04 -17.15
N ASP A 935 -28.77 10.25 -16.63
CA ASP A 935 -27.70 11.16 -17.06
C ASP A 935 -26.35 10.78 -16.41
N SER A 936 -25.27 11.47 -16.79
CA SER A 936 -23.93 11.26 -16.24
C SER A 936 -23.81 11.52 -14.73
N GLN A 937 -24.79 12.19 -14.11
CA GLN A 937 -24.88 12.43 -12.68
C GLN A 937 -25.76 11.38 -11.96
N GLY A 938 -26.29 10.39 -12.68
CA GLY A 938 -27.14 9.33 -12.14
C GLY A 938 -28.59 9.76 -11.88
N ARG A 939 -29.03 10.92 -12.40
CA ARG A 939 -30.43 11.35 -12.31
C ARG A 939 -31.26 10.66 -13.38
N LYS A 940 -32.45 10.18 -13.02
CA LYS A 940 -33.35 9.49 -13.95
C LYS A 940 -33.87 10.49 -14.99
N VAL A 941 -33.55 10.24 -16.26
CA VAL A 941 -33.95 11.04 -17.42
C VAL A 941 -35.27 10.54 -17.99
N ALA A 942 -35.43 9.21 -18.14
CA ALA A 942 -36.65 8.62 -18.70
C ALA A 942 -36.85 7.18 -18.24
N ASN A 943 -38.10 6.71 -18.22
CA ASN A 943 -38.43 5.29 -18.14
C ASN A 943 -38.85 4.83 -19.54
N LEU A 944 -38.01 4.03 -20.20
CA LEU A 944 -38.18 3.68 -21.60
C LEU A 944 -39.08 2.45 -21.79
N PHE A 945 -39.06 1.53 -20.83
CA PHE A 945 -39.91 0.34 -20.86
C PHE A 945 -40.18 -0.16 -19.45
N GLN A 946 -41.40 -0.63 -19.21
CA GLN A 946 -41.77 -1.35 -17.99
C GLN A 946 -42.89 -2.32 -18.34
N GLY A 947 -42.59 -3.62 -18.31
CA GLY A 947 -43.55 -4.67 -18.68
C GLY A 947 -42.90 -6.05 -18.68
N GLU A 948 -43.66 -7.09 -19.02
CA GLU A 948 -43.09 -8.42 -19.25
C GLU A 948 -42.38 -8.50 -20.61
N VAL A 949 -41.19 -9.09 -20.61
CA VAL A 949 -40.45 -9.46 -21.83
C VAL A 949 -40.46 -10.98 -21.92
N GLN A 950 -40.91 -11.51 -23.05
CA GLN A 950 -41.04 -12.94 -23.27
C GLN A 950 -39.68 -13.60 -23.55
N ALA A 951 -39.54 -14.87 -23.17
CA ALA A 951 -38.32 -15.65 -23.36
C ALA A 951 -37.94 -15.73 -24.85
N ASN A 952 -36.66 -15.47 -25.16
CA ASN A 952 -36.06 -15.54 -26.50
C ASN A 952 -36.78 -14.73 -27.58
N GLN A 953 -37.59 -13.73 -27.18
CA GLN A 953 -38.20 -12.78 -28.10
C GLN A 953 -37.48 -11.44 -28.04
N GLU A 954 -37.22 -10.89 -29.21
CA GLU A 954 -36.59 -9.59 -29.36
C GLU A 954 -37.61 -8.48 -29.07
N SER A 955 -37.41 -7.74 -27.98
CA SER A 955 -38.16 -6.54 -27.62
C SER A 955 -37.39 -5.29 -28.04
N LYS A 956 -38.02 -4.42 -28.82
CA LYS A 956 -37.42 -3.16 -29.26
C LYS A 956 -38.05 -1.97 -28.55
N VAL A 957 -37.20 -1.07 -28.09
CA VAL A 957 -37.58 0.18 -27.45
C VAL A 957 -36.80 1.31 -28.11
N GLU A 958 -37.49 2.27 -28.70
CA GLU A 958 -36.84 3.44 -29.28
C GLU A 958 -36.81 4.58 -28.27
N TRP A 959 -35.67 5.28 -28.21
CA TRP A 959 -35.56 6.53 -27.48
C TRP A 959 -35.15 7.66 -28.41
N GLN A 960 -35.95 8.73 -28.39
CA GLN A 960 -35.68 9.99 -29.09
C GLN A 960 -34.93 10.91 -28.12
N ALA A 961 -33.71 11.31 -28.48
CA ALA A 961 -32.87 12.19 -27.65
C ALA A 961 -33.52 13.56 -27.42
N GLY A 962 -34.33 14.07 -28.36
CA GLY A 962 -35.06 15.33 -28.21
C GLY A 962 -34.16 16.51 -27.80
N SER A 963 -34.60 17.31 -26.83
CA SER A 963 -33.84 18.46 -26.28
C SER A 963 -32.80 18.08 -25.21
N ASN A 964 -32.52 16.79 -24.99
CA ASN A 964 -31.51 16.37 -24.01
C ASN A 964 -30.11 16.89 -24.40
N ALA A 965 -29.28 17.21 -23.41
CA ALA A 965 -27.95 17.76 -23.63
C ALA A 965 -27.02 16.71 -24.25
N GLU A 966 -26.05 17.15 -25.05
CA GLU A 966 -24.94 16.31 -25.50
C GLU A 966 -24.19 15.72 -24.30
N GLY A 967 -23.72 14.48 -24.43
CA GLY A 967 -22.94 13.83 -23.38
C GLY A 967 -23.27 12.37 -23.13
N LEU A 968 -22.74 11.86 -22.02
CA LEU A 968 -22.86 10.47 -21.61
C LEU A 968 -24.16 10.21 -20.83
N TYR A 969 -24.89 9.18 -21.23
CA TYR A 969 -26.08 8.65 -20.57
C TYR A 969 -25.87 7.18 -20.21
N ILE A 970 -26.62 6.69 -19.23
CA ILE A 970 -26.59 5.29 -18.79
C ILE A 970 -27.98 4.69 -18.99
N LEU A 971 -28.05 3.71 -19.89
CA LEU A 971 -29.20 2.84 -20.06
C LEU A 971 -29.10 1.69 -19.05
N GLN A 972 -30.14 1.47 -18.24
CA GLN A 972 -30.18 0.40 -17.26
C GLN A 972 -31.40 -0.50 -17.49
N LEU A 973 -31.15 -1.80 -17.64
CA LEU A 973 -32.13 -2.87 -17.58
C LEU A 973 -32.18 -3.44 -16.16
N GLN A 974 -33.37 -3.59 -15.62
CA GLN A 974 -33.62 -4.26 -14.35
C GLN A 974 -34.71 -5.33 -14.49
N THR A 975 -34.42 -6.54 -14.03
CA THR A 975 -35.34 -7.69 -13.92
C THR A 975 -35.31 -8.20 -12.47
N PRO A 976 -36.20 -9.12 -12.04
CA PRO A 976 -36.13 -9.73 -10.71
C PRO A 976 -34.81 -10.44 -10.41
N THR A 977 -34.14 -10.95 -11.44
CA THR A 977 -32.96 -11.81 -11.30
C THR A 977 -31.64 -11.10 -11.63
N GLN A 978 -31.67 -10.02 -12.43
CA GLN A 978 -30.47 -9.39 -12.98
C GLN A 978 -30.64 -7.88 -13.23
N ARG A 979 -29.51 -7.15 -13.18
CA ARG A 979 -29.39 -5.75 -13.60
C ARG A 979 -28.25 -5.62 -14.60
N HIS A 980 -28.49 -4.97 -15.73
CA HIS A 980 -27.51 -4.73 -16.80
C HIS A 980 -27.49 -3.24 -17.15
N SER A 981 -26.31 -2.70 -17.48
CA SER A 981 -26.16 -1.28 -17.81
C SER A 981 -25.30 -1.10 -19.07
N GLN A 982 -25.71 -0.23 -19.98
CA GLN A 982 -24.99 0.15 -21.19
C GLN A 982 -24.82 1.67 -21.26
N LYS A 983 -23.60 2.12 -21.58
CA LYS A 983 -23.30 3.55 -21.79
C LYS A 983 -23.78 3.99 -23.15
N LEU A 984 -24.47 5.13 -23.24
CA LEU A 984 -24.89 5.76 -24.49
C LEU A 984 -24.31 7.17 -24.62
N ILE A 985 -23.93 7.57 -25.83
CA ILE A 985 -23.38 8.89 -26.12
C ILE A 985 -24.30 9.64 -27.08
N ILE A 986 -24.78 10.82 -26.67
CA ILE A 986 -25.51 11.77 -27.54
C ILE A 986 -24.51 12.78 -28.10
N LEU A 987 -24.44 12.89 -29.44
CA LEU A 987 -23.66 13.88 -30.18
C LEU A 987 -24.63 14.79 -30.97
N LYS A 988 -24.61 16.11 -30.79
CA LYS A 988 -25.43 17.03 -31.60
C LYS A 988 -24.59 17.84 -32.56
#